data_AF-C5J7A1-F1
#
_entry.id   AF-C5J7A1-F1
#
_cell.length_a   1.000
_cell.length_b   1.000
_cell.length_c   1.000
_cell.angle_alpha   90.00
_cell.angle_beta   90.00
_cell.angle_gamma   90.00
#
_symmetry.space_group_name_H-M   'P 1'
#
loop_
_entity.id
_entity.type
_entity.pdbx_description
1 polymer ?
#
loop_
_entity_poly.entity_id
_entity_poly.type
_entity_poly.pdbx_seq_one_letter_code
_entity_poly.pdbx_strand_id
1 'polypeptide(L)'
;MTKTDIEFSNSINKEVNSSYERLLVNLIDIQKSDSALFTTINNTFYFDLSTVLTPANFKKILSNNAISVPLVNQEVDEIIRELESLETSEEVKALAKEKGFELSLTVQKQLKNNVKDGIATLINKFKHSKQTSIGKWKKFAKRAQDINRDRNIWPVHLGFLYISLTIEEKKIFAPLFVKECNVSIGFQGPTLISDGPIKFNHKLHTFLKKLDFDFESDFDFSQFSIDKLFETIKRLWSTHFELVDLDGKVTQNITFDDKIIFHPGVILGFFNVSGDYQRKILETMIKNGEIEDQIEVNIDKNFYKENVDNAIFSDKFTGFFKIQKTNFIQDYAHISSILQNTIIWGPPGTGKSQVISNIIANIIILNKTALVTSQKQAALSVLKKRLKKMAYFCLFILNEKTENNYENFYRPIKEYIEIIENFKYNTEINNIDIFTKYDKTYLKLLKAILVESSKLNNSIEAYNIIKHANKFYAYEIAKNIFEINKKIKINPKQAPKDARSLKIYIYEQLLNKKMSFFGKTYTHFLKEFDADIKLILDNLSNYDDNLENIYKKIVNLNLNNLEYIDRFLKFKLPELQEVNSDNDLFIYQAKKIVDLLNQINLNPEFKKLYDKFRISVTQKDKISPHKFLLKHSEIIKILFPIIVTVPETELPMFEKKDFDYVIIDEASQMFLEEALPLIYLGKTKILVGDHQQMQPMRWFTSKLSQDNENDAFNNIESILEYAQTKGVFSILLDKNYRSEHAALMTFNSKHFYNCDLKVANSFKSSGKNSIEVINVGGIWNGQSNVEESQEVVKIAMENKDKYEKIIILAFNVNQQSSIEKIIFDSYPELEKMIYANKLIVNNLENIQGEEADLIIVSVAYDSKTKLTSTYVARKGGRNALNVATSRAKKKMIICKSISSSDITTSNISKDLQVFKDWIDFLDLSEYEQTRYAKKPFHLENDDHLIIEEEKGNSKLFDLFVEDFVQHIENNFKSVKIRKNYIIGNTTIDVALFNKREFVYGIFLDAFSYKNPKNYILYRDDIDFIKSKNYPVLVVNYIDWKVNKDEILKKIQDNLLNLESNS
;
A
#
# COMPACT_ATOMS: atom_id res chain seq x y z
N MET A 1 40.21 -28.92 -17.00
CA MET A 1 39.33 -29.46 -15.95
C MET A 1 39.65 -30.93 -15.79
N THR A 2 40.11 -31.32 -14.61
CA THR A 2 40.40 -32.72 -14.27
C THR A 2 39.10 -33.49 -14.05
N LYS A 3 39.14 -34.83 -14.13
CA LYS A 3 37.96 -35.70 -13.95
C LYS A 3 37.29 -35.48 -12.57
N THR A 4 38.10 -35.13 -11.57
CA THR A 4 37.72 -34.69 -10.23
C THR A 4 36.96 -33.35 -10.21
N ASP A 5 37.31 -32.38 -11.08
CA ASP A 5 36.58 -31.10 -11.15
C ASP A 5 35.17 -31.28 -11.74
N ILE A 6 35.02 -32.25 -12.65
CA ILE A 6 33.73 -32.61 -13.30
C ILE A 6 32.85 -33.40 -12.33
N GLU A 7 33.44 -34.30 -11.53
CA GLU A 7 32.70 -35.04 -10.49
C GLU A 7 32.26 -34.13 -9.34
N PHE A 8 33.09 -33.15 -8.94
CA PHE A 8 32.75 -32.16 -7.92
C PHE A 8 31.70 -31.14 -8.41
N SER A 9 31.77 -30.70 -9.67
CA SER A 9 30.71 -29.85 -10.25
C SER A 9 29.38 -30.61 -10.40
N ASN A 10 29.44 -31.92 -10.69
CA ASN A 10 28.25 -32.75 -10.83
C ASN A 10 27.61 -33.13 -9.49
N SER A 11 28.38 -33.23 -8.40
CA SER A 11 27.81 -33.43 -7.05
C SER A 11 27.15 -32.16 -6.51
N ILE A 12 27.78 -31.00 -6.69
CA ILE A 12 27.20 -29.69 -6.32
C ILE A 12 25.94 -29.41 -7.13
N ASN A 13 25.95 -29.65 -8.45
CA ASN A 13 24.75 -29.49 -9.29
C ASN A 13 23.61 -30.45 -8.93
N LYS A 14 23.91 -31.61 -8.30
CA LYS A 14 22.86 -32.54 -7.82
C LYS A 14 22.23 -32.08 -6.51
N GLU A 15 23.02 -31.60 -5.55
CA GLU A 15 22.49 -31.06 -4.28
C GLU A 15 21.71 -29.75 -4.49
N VAL A 16 22.24 -28.83 -5.32
CA VAL A 16 21.59 -27.55 -5.67
C VAL A 16 20.29 -27.74 -6.45
N ASN A 17 20.17 -28.79 -7.27
CA ASN A 17 18.89 -29.09 -7.95
C ASN A 17 17.80 -29.57 -6.98
N SER A 18 18.16 -30.29 -5.91
CA SER A 18 17.18 -30.82 -4.94
C SER A 18 16.49 -29.74 -4.09
N SER A 19 17.18 -28.64 -3.77
CA SER A 19 16.60 -27.52 -2.99
C SER A 19 15.60 -26.71 -3.84
N TYR A 20 15.84 -26.57 -5.14
CA TYR A 20 14.89 -25.90 -6.04
C TYR A 20 13.74 -26.79 -6.52
N GLU A 21 13.87 -28.12 -6.48
CA GLU A 21 12.76 -29.04 -6.73
C GLU A 21 11.58 -28.80 -5.78
N ARG A 22 11.84 -28.34 -4.54
CA ARG A 22 10.78 -27.88 -3.62
C ARG A 22 9.93 -26.77 -4.22
N LEU A 23 10.51 -25.82 -4.94
CA LEU A 23 9.77 -24.71 -5.55
C LEU A 23 8.78 -25.21 -6.60
N LEU A 24 9.18 -26.20 -7.40
CA LEU A 24 8.31 -26.86 -8.38
C LEU A 24 7.18 -27.63 -7.70
N VAL A 25 7.49 -28.35 -6.60
CA VAL A 25 6.47 -29.04 -5.80
C VAL A 25 5.50 -28.03 -5.17
N ASN A 26 6.01 -26.91 -4.69
CA ASN A 26 5.22 -25.87 -4.03
C ASN A 26 4.26 -25.12 -4.96
N LEU A 27 4.64 -24.92 -6.24
CA LEU A 27 3.74 -24.41 -7.29
C LEU A 27 2.54 -25.33 -7.52
N ILE A 28 2.73 -26.63 -7.32
CA ILE A 28 1.67 -27.63 -7.38
C ILE A 28 1.15 -27.81 -5.93
N ASP A 29 0.45 -26.81 -5.39
CA ASP A 29 -0.13 -26.89 -4.04
C ASP A 29 -1.09 -28.09 -3.93
N ILE A 30 -0.58 -29.24 -3.47
CA ILE A 30 -1.32 -30.50 -3.31
C ILE A 30 -1.59 -30.69 -1.83
N GLN A 31 -2.75 -30.20 -1.41
CA GLN A 31 -3.26 -30.42 -0.06
C GLN A 31 -3.84 -31.84 0.04
N LYS A 32 -3.84 -32.44 1.23
CA LYS A 32 -4.55 -33.73 1.47
C LYS A 32 -6.04 -33.67 1.10
N SER A 33 -6.61 -32.46 1.08
CA SER A 33 -8.00 -32.17 0.71
C SER A 33 -8.12 -31.46 -0.65
N ASP A 34 -7.08 -31.47 -1.49
CA ASP A 34 -7.14 -30.84 -2.81
C ASP A 34 -8.10 -31.62 -3.70
N SER A 35 -9.27 -31.04 -3.93
CA SER A 35 -10.34 -31.60 -4.75
C SER A 35 -9.95 -31.80 -6.21
N ALA A 36 -8.91 -31.12 -6.71
CA ALA A 36 -8.37 -31.41 -8.05
C ALA A 36 -7.73 -32.80 -8.13
N LEU A 37 -7.36 -33.43 -7.00
CA LEU A 37 -6.76 -34.77 -6.94
C LEU A 37 -7.56 -35.76 -6.09
N PHE A 38 -8.32 -35.25 -5.11
CA PHE A 38 -9.07 -36.01 -4.11
C PHE A 38 -10.49 -35.49 -4.00
N THR A 39 -11.25 -35.52 -5.09
CA THR A 39 -12.65 -35.07 -5.10
C THR A 39 -13.48 -35.91 -4.12
N THR A 40 -14.27 -35.26 -3.26
CA THR A 40 -15.25 -35.93 -2.39
C THR A 40 -16.64 -35.36 -2.62
N ILE A 41 -17.63 -36.20 -2.89
CA ILE A 41 -19.03 -35.77 -3.05
C ILE A 41 -19.64 -35.59 -1.66
N ASN A 42 -20.05 -34.37 -1.31
CA ASN A 42 -20.55 -34.04 0.04
C ASN A 42 -21.85 -33.23 0.05
N ASN A 43 -22.44 -32.96 -1.13
CA ASN A 43 -23.72 -32.24 -1.29
C ASN A 43 -23.79 -30.88 -0.55
N THR A 44 -22.63 -30.28 -0.29
CA THR A 44 -22.46 -28.99 0.38
C THR A 44 -21.59 -28.07 -0.47
N PHE A 45 -20.46 -28.60 -0.96
CA PHE A 45 -19.50 -27.88 -1.80
C PHE A 45 -19.12 -28.65 -3.07
N TYR A 46 -19.47 -29.94 -3.15
CA TYR A 46 -19.27 -30.77 -4.33
C TYR A 46 -20.55 -31.55 -4.61
N PHE A 47 -21.13 -31.32 -5.79
CA PHE A 47 -22.45 -31.79 -6.17
C PHE A 47 -22.36 -32.61 -7.45
N ASP A 48 -22.85 -33.85 -7.42
CA ASP A 48 -23.08 -34.61 -8.64
C ASP A 48 -24.30 -34.04 -9.36
N LEU A 49 -24.09 -33.43 -10.52
CA LEU A 49 -25.13 -32.74 -11.25
C LEU A 49 -26.21 -33.67 -11.79
N SER A 50 -25.91 -34.95 -11.99
CA SER A 50 -26.92 -35.94 -12.38
C SER A 50 -27.97 -36.16 -11.28
N THR A 51 -27.65 -35.83 -10.02
CA THR A 51 -28.57 -35.90 -8.87
C THR A 51 -29.27 -34.59 -8.55
N VAL A 52 -28.78 -33.47 -9.09
CA VAL A 52 -29.29 -32.13 -8.82
C VAL A 52 -30.20 -31.63 -9.94
N LEU A 53 -29.97 -32.06 -11.19
CA LEU A 53 -30.64 -31.56 -12.38
C LEU A 53 -31.57 -32.61 -13.00
N THR A 54 -32.59 -32.14 -13.71
CA THR A 54 -33.41 -33.01 -14.57
C THR A 54 -32.59 -33.53 -15.75
N PRO A 55 -32.93 -34.70 -16.34
CA PRO A 55 -32.21 -35.26 -17.48
C PRO A 55 -32.08 -34.30 -18.67
N ALA A 56 -33.12 -33.51 -18.94
CA ALA A 56 -33.11 -32.51 -20.00
C ALA A 56 -32.11 -31.39 -19.73
N ASN A 57 -32.02 -30.92 -18.49
CA ASN A 57 -31.09 -29.88 -18.08
C ASN A 57 -29.65 -30.39 -17.99
N PHE A 58 -29.44 -31.64 -17.56
CA PHE A 58 -28.13 -32.29 -17.59
C PHE A 58 -27.60 -32.43 -19.02
N LYS A 59 -28.44 -32.85 -19.98
CA LYS A 59 -28.05 -32.93 -21.39
C LYS A 59 -27.65 -31.58 -22.00
N LYS A 60 -28.29 -30.48 -21.57
CA LYS A 60 -27.89 -29.11 -21.98
C LYS A 60 -26.49 -28.74 -21.50
N ILE A 61 -26.05 -29.25 -20.34
CA ILE A 61 -24.69 -29.01 -19.82
C ILE A 61 -23.64 -29.66 -20.72
N LEU A 62 -23.92 -30.87 -21.20
CA LEU A 62 -22.96 -31.63 -22.00
C LEU A 62 -22.82 -31.08 -23.43
N SER A 63 -23.96 -30.77 -24.05
CA SER A 63 -24.05 -30.43 -25.47
C SER A 63 -23.74 -28.97 -25.79
N ASN A 64 -24.02 -28.02 -24.89
CA ASN A 64 -23.88 -26.59 -25.17
C ASN A 64 -22.51 -26.04 -24.74
N ASN A 65 -21.98 -25.12 -25.56
CA ASN A 65 -20.79 -24.34 -25.20
C ASN A 65 -21.10 -23.34 -24.08
N ALA A 66 -22.21 -22.61 -24.21
CA ALA A 66 -22.74 -21.72 -23.18
C ALA A 66 -23.92 -22.39 -22.45
N ILE A 67 -23.81 -22.52 -21.15
CA ILE A 67 -24.74 -23.23 -20.28
C ILE A 67 -25.46 -22.19 -19.42
N SER A 68 -26.78 -22.29 -19.33
CA SER A 68 -27.59 -21.55 -18.36
C SER A 68 -28.74 -22.45 -17.92
N VAL A 69 -28.67 -22.95 -16.69
CA VAL A 69 -29.55 -24.01 -16.19
C VAL A 69 -29.94 -23.76 -14.74
N PRO A 70 -31.24 -23.77 -14.38
CA PRO A 70 -31.66 -23.60 -12.99
C PRO A 70 -31.23 -24.80 -12.12
N LEU A 71 -30.70 -24.52 -10.93
CA LEU A 71 -30.27 -25.51 -9.93
C LEU A 71 -31.37 -25.81 -8.90
N VAL A 72 -32.50 -25.13 -8.99
CA VAL A 72 -33.69 -25.42 -8.17
C VAL A 72 -34.38 -26.63 -8.75
N ASN A 73 -34.76 -27.58 -7.88
CA ASN A 73 -35.61 -28.66 -8.29
C ASN A 73 -37.02 -28.10 -8.62
N GLN A 74 -37.27 -27.82 -9.91
CA GLN A 74 -38.56 -27.32 -10.41
C GLN A 74 -39.71 -28.26 -10.04
N GLU A 75 -39.42 -29.54 -9.81
CA GLU A 75 -40.36 -30.54 -9.31
C GLU A 75 -40.99 -30.14 -7.97
N VAL A 76 -40.31 -29.39 -7.10
CA VAL A 76 -40.88 -29.02 -5.78
C VAL A 76 -42.02 -28.02 -5.92
N ASP A 77 -41.93 -27.07 -6.85
CA ASP A 77 -43.00 -26.09 -7.10
C ASP A 77 -44.17 -26.70 -7.86
N GLU A 78 -43.92 -27.77 -8.62
CA GLU A 78 -44.94 -28.58 -9.26
C GLU A 78 -45.64 -29.47 -8.23
N ILE A 79 -44.88 -30.17 -7.37
CA ILE A 79 -45.40 -30.99 -6.27
C ILE A 79 -46.22 -30.14 -5.29
N ILE A 80 -45.79 -28.92 -4.94
CA ILE A 80 -46.58 -28.03 -4.08
C ILE A 80 -47.91 -27.66 -4.75
N ARG A 81 -47.89 -27.30 -6.05
CA ARG A 81 -49.11 -26.96 -6.79
C ARG A 81 -50.05 -28.15 -6.94
N GLU A 82 -49.52 -29.32 -7.24
CA GLU A 82 -50.29 -30.57 -7.31
C GLU A 82 -50.86 -30.90 -5.92
N LEU A 83 -50.07 -30.85 -4.84
CA LEU A 83 -50.53 -31.07 -3.46
C LEU A 83 -51.63 -30.10 -3.02
N GLU A 84 -51.58 -28.84 -3.46
CA GLU A 84 -52.61 -27.82 -3.17
C GLU A 84 -53.96 -28.13 -3.84
N SER A 85 -53.97 -28.97 -4.89
CA SER A 85 -55.16 -29.36 -5.63
C SER A 85 -55.79 -30.69 -5.19
N LEU A 86 -55.14 -31.44 -4.30
CA LEU A 86 -55.63 -32.76 -3.85
C LEU A 86 -56.61 -32.63 -2.69
N GLU A 87 -57.64 -33.47 -2.67
CA GLU A 87 -58.67 -33.46 -1.65
C GLU A 87 -58.71 -34.77 -0.83
N THR A 88 -58.08 -35.84 -1.33
CA THR A 88 -58.14 -37.17 -0.67
C THR A 88 -56.78 -37.71 -0.22
N SER A 89 -56.77 -38.55 0.82
CA SER A 89 -55.54 -39.21 1.28
C SER A 89 -54.96 -40.20 0.27
N GLU A 90 -55.77 -40.72 -0.65
CA GLU A 90 -55.36 -41.69 -1.66
C GLU A 90 -54.62 -41.01 -2.81
N GLU A 91 -55.10 -39.85 -3.25
CA GLU A 91 -54.41 -38.95 -4.19
C GLU A 91 -53.02 -38.54 -3.69
N VAL A 92 -52.90 -38.14 -2.40
CA VAL A 92 -51.61 -37.76 -1.82
C VAL A 92 -50.62 -38.92 -1.79
N LYS A 93 -51.10 -40.16 -1.57
CA LYS A 93 -50.26 -41.37 -1.60
C LYS A 93 -49.89 -41.78 -3.02
N ALA A 94 -50.79 -41.60 -3.98
CA ALA A 94 -50.51 -41.83 -5.40
C ALA A 94 -49.43 -40.88 -5.90
N LEU A 95 -49.54 -39.59 -5.57
CA LEU A 95 -48.54 -38.58 -5.89
C LEU A 95 -47.19 -38.87 -5.24
N ALA A 96 -47.19 -39.29 -3.97
CA ALA A 96 -45.96 -39.69 -3.26
C ALA A 96 -45.25 -40.88 -3.93
N LYS A 97 -46.01 -41.82 -4.49
CA LYS A 97 -45.47 -42.98 -5.22
C LYS A 97 -45.01 -42.62 -6.63
N GLU A 98 -45.72 -41.72 -7.31
CA GLU A 98 -45.38 -41.23 -8.65
C GLU A 98 -44.10 -40.37 -8.62
N LYS A 99 -44.03 -39.41 -7.70
CA LYS A 99 -42.90 -38.47 -7.57
C LYS A 99 -41.80 -38.98 -6.61
N GLY A 100 -41.96 -40.18 -6.05
CA GLY A 100 -40.90 -40.89 -5.32
C GLY A 100 -40.48 -40.29 -3.97
N PHE A 101 -41.41 -39.79 -3.16
CA PHE A 101 -41.11 -39.25 -1.82
C PHE A 101 -41.82 -40.00 -0.68
N GLU A 102 -41.15 -40.14 0.47
CA GLU A 102 -41.70 -40.88 1.61
C GLU A 102 -42.60 -40.03 2.52
N LEU A 103 -43.74 -40.61 2.90
CA LEU A 103 -44.66 -40.04 3.88
C LEU A 103 -44.24 -40.44 5.30
N SER A 104 -43.83 -39.47 6.12
CA SER A 104 -43.52 -39.72 7.54
C SER A 104 -44.73 -40.27 8.31
N LEU A 105 -44.49 -41.03 9.38
CA LEU A 105 -45.55 -41.60 10.24
C LEU A 105 -46.53 -40.53 10.76
N THR A 106 -46.04 -39.31 11.04
CA THR A 106 -46.84 -38.17 11.46
C THR A 106 -47.80 -37.71 10.37
N VAL A 107 -47.29 -37.53 9.15
CA VAL A 107 -48.08 -37.13 7.97
C VAL A 107 -49.09 -38.22 7.62
N GLN A 108 -48.72 -39.51 7.72
CA GLN A 108 -49.65 -40.61 7.47
C GLN A 108 -50.82 -40.64 8.48
N LYS A 109 -50.57 -40.31 9.76
CA LYS A 109 -51.64 -40.16 10.77
C LYS A 109 -52.51 -38.93 10.51
N GLN A 110 -51.91 -37.80 10.15
CA GLN A 110 -52.63 -36.58 9.83
C GLN A 110 -53.51 -36.75 8.58
N LEU A 111 -53.01 -37.37 7.51
CA LEU A 111 -53.80 -37.67 6.31
C LEU A 111 -55.00 -38.58 6.59
N LYS A 112 -54.96 -39.41 7.64
CA LYS A 112 -56.11 -40.23 8.09
C LYS A 112 -57.13 -39.44 8.91
N ASN A 113 -56.71 -38.45 9.69
CA ASN A 113 -57.59 -37.69 10.59
C ASN A 113 -58.15 -36.42 9.92
N ASN A 114 -57.30 -35.67 9.22
CA ASN A 114 -57.64 -34.46 8.47
C ASN A 114 -56.67 -34.30 7.29
N VAL A 115 -57.16 -34.56 6.07
CA VAL A 115 -56.36 -34.52 4.85
C VAL A 115 -55.69 -33.15 4.65
N LYS A 116 -56.39 -32.05 4.97
CA LYS A 116 -55.86 -30.68 4.82
C LYS A 116 -54.66 -30.43 5.74
N ASP A 117 -54.66 -30.96 6.96
CA ASP A 117 -53.53 -30.81 7.89
C ASP A 117 -52.30 -31.61 7.43
N GLY A 118 -52.54 -32.80 6.86
CA GLY A 118 -51.49 -33.62 6.25
C GLY A 118 -50.86 -32.95 5.04
N ILE A 119 -51.68 -32.37 4.16
CA ILE A 119 -51.23 -31.60 2.99
C ILE A 119 -50.47 -30.34 3.43
N ALA A 120 -50.99 -29.56 4.38
CA ALA A 120 -50.32 -28.37 4.90
C ALA A 120 -48.94 -28.70 5.51
N THR A 121 -48.84 -29.82 6.23
CA THR A 121 -47.56 -30.30 6.80
C THR A 121 -46.57 -30.71 5.71
N LEU A 122 -47.02 -31.37 4.65
CA LEU A 122 -46.21 -31.70 3.48
C LEU A 122 -45.75 -30.44 2.73
N ILE A 123 -46.65 -29.50 2.44
CA ILE A 123 -46.33 -28.23 1.79
C ILE A 123 -45.29 -27.45 2.61
N ASN A 124 -45.46 -27.37 3.93
CA ASN A 124 -44.48 -26.72 4.81
C ASN A 124 -43.13 -27.45 4.81
N LYS A 125 -43.12 -28.79 4.78
CA LYS A 125 -41.88 -29.58 4.64
C LYS A 125 -41.18 -29.30 3.32
N PHE A 126 -41.91 -29.25 2.21
CA PHE A 126 -41.37 -28.94 0.88
C PHE A 126 -40.87 -27.49 0.78
N LYS A 127 -41.64 -26.51 1.29
CA LYS A 127 -41.23 -25.09 1.40
C LYS A 127 -39.97 -24.94 2.27
N HIS A 128 -39.90 -25.63 3.40
CA HIS A 128 -38.71 -25.65 4.26
C HIS A 128 -37.51 -26.30 3.56
N SER A 129 -37.72 -27.38 2.79
CA SER A 129 -36.66 -28.01 1.98
C SER A 129 -36.12 -27.07 0.89
N LYS A 130 -37.01 -26.26 0.28
CA LYS A 130 -36.66 -25.24 -0.71
C LYS A 130 -35.83 -24.12 -0.07
N GLN A 131 -36.25 -23.63 1.10
CA GLN A 131 -35.55 -22.57 1.82
C GLN A 131 -34.17 -23.02 2.33
N THR A 132 -34.07 -24.26 2.83
CA THR A 132 -32.78 -24.86 3.22
C THR A 132 -31.88 -25.12 2.00
N SER A 133 -32.42 -25.50 0.84
CA SER A 133 -31.67 -25.62 -0.42
C SER A 133 -31.09 -24.27 -0.89
N ILE A 134 -31.87 -23.18 -0.84
CA ILE A 134 -31.38 -21.83 -1.15
C ILE A 134 -30.24 -21.42 -0.19
N GLY A 135 -30.37 -21.74 1.10
CA GLY A 135 -29.31 -21.50 2.09
C GLY A 135 -27.99 -22.20 1.75
N LYS A 136 -28.04 -23.42 1.19
CA LYS A 136 -26.85 -24.14 0.72
C LYS A 136 -26.17 -23.43 -0.44
N TRP A 137 -26.94 -23.02 -1.46
CA TRP A 137 -26.39 -22.30 -2.61
C TRP A 137 -25.87 -20.91 -2.24
N LYS A 138 -26.50 -20.21 -1.28
CA LYS A 138 -25.95 -18.97 -0.70
C LYS A 138 -24.60 -19.19 -0.04
N LYS A 139 -24.44 -20.25 0.77
CA LYS A 139 -23.15 -20.61 1.37
C LYS A 139 -22.11 -20.99 0.33
N PHE A 140 -22.50 -21.74 -0.70
CA PHE A 140 -21.63 -22.10 -1.83
C PHE A 140 -21.14 -20.85 -2.59
N ALA A 141 -22.05 -19.96 -2.96
CA ALA A 141 -21.75 -18.71 -3.67
C ALA A 141 -20.87 -17.78 -2.81
N LYS A 142 -21.19 -17.61 -1.51
CA LYS A 142 -20.35 -16.84 -0.58
C LYS A 142 -18.93 -17.42 -0.50
N ARG A 143 -18.79 -18.73 -0.34
CA ARG A 143 -17.47 -19.40 -0.33
C ARG A 143 -16.71 -19.19 -1.64
N ALA A 144 -17.38 -19.26 -2.79
CA ALA A 144 -16.77 -18.96 -4.08
C ALA A 144 -16.23 -17.52 -4.13
N GLN A 145 -17.02 -16.56 -3.65
CA GLN A 145 -16.64 -15.16 -3.57
C GLN A 145 -15.50 -14.91 -2.58
N ASP A 146 -15.53 -15.53 -1.40
CA ASP A 146 -14.46 -15.42 -0.40
C ASP A 146 -13.15 -15.98 -0.97
N ILE A 147 -13.16 -17.18 -1.57
CA ILE A 147 -11.97 -17.75 -2.23
C ILE A 147 -11.48 -16.85 -3.36
N ASN A 148 -12.37 -16.34 -4.21
CA ASN A 148 -11.98 -15.43 -5.29
C ASN A 148 -11.48 -14.07 -4.76
N ARG A 149 -12.00 -13.57 -3.65
CA ARG A 149 -11.51 -12.32 -3.03
C ARG A 149 -10.14 -12.52 -2.39
N ASP A 150 -9.97 -13.64 -1.69
CA ASP A 150 -8.80 -13.90 -0.86
C ASP A 150 -7.63 -14.43 -1.68
N ARG A 151 -7.90 -15.31 -2.66
CA ARG A 151 -6.89 -15.96 -3.52
C ARG A 151 -6.90 -15.49 -4.96
N ASN A 152 -7.86 -14.65 -5.37
CA ASN A 152 -7.94 -14.15 -6.73
C ASN A 152 -8.07 -15.22 -7.85
N ILE A 153 -8.42 -16.45 -7.45
CA ILE A 153 -8.69 -17.56 -8.35
C ILE A 153 -10.17 -17.84 -8.28
N TRP A 154 -10.84 -17.80 -9.42
CA TRP A 154 -12.21 -18.26 -9.46
C TRP A 154 -12.23 -19.78 -9.31
N PRO A 155 -12.84 -20.30 -8.24
CA PRO A 155 -12.62 -21.70 -7.89
C PRO A 155 -13.65 -22.64 -8.51
N VAL A 156 -14.77 -22.14 -9.03
CA VAL A 156 -15.93 -22.98 -9.38
C VAL A 156 -15.80 -23.54 -10.79
N HIS A 157 -15.79 -24.87 -10.89
CA HIS A 157 -15.74 -25.59 -12.16
C HIS A 157 -16.66 -26.83 -12.15
N LEU A 158 -16.99 -27.28 -13.35
CA LEU A 158 -17.56 -28.58 -13.67
C LEU A 158 -16.40 -29.54 -13.95
N GLY A 159 -16.13 -30.45 -13.03
CA GLY A 159 -15.22 -31.57 -13.28
C GLY A 159 -15.93 -32.67 -14.06
N PHE A 160 -15.28 -33.24 -15.06
CA PHE A 160 -15.80 -34.36 -15.83
C PHE A 160 -14.67 -35.28 -16.33
N LEU A 161 -15.06 -36.45 -16.82
CA LEU A 161 -14.15 -37.54 -17.19
C LEU A 161 -13.21 -37.90 -16.03
N TYR A 162 -13.83 -38.37 -14.94
CA TYR A 162 -13.14 -38.67 -13.70
C TYR A 162 -12.27 -39.91 -13.85
N ILE A 163 -11.10 -39.90 -13.20
CA ILE A 163 -10.24 -41.07 -13.08
C ILE A 163 -9.99 -41.42 -11.62
N SER A 164 -9.87 -42.72 -11.35
CA SER A 164 -9.36 -43.24 -10.08
C SER A 164 -8.11 -44.09 -10.29
N LEU A 165 -7.12 -43.90 -9.43
CA LEU A 165 -5.91 -44.74 -9.40
C LEU A 165 -5.24 -44.71 -8.02
N THR A 166 -4.38 -45.69 -7.76
CA THR A 166 -3.51 -45.75 -6.58
C THR A 166 -2.08 -45.45 -6.99
N ILE A 167 -1.44 -44.47 -6.34
CA ILE A 167 -0.03 -44.13 -6.56
C ILE A 167 0.65 -43.98 -5.20
N GLU A 168 1.75 -44.69 -4.94
CA GLU A 168 2.52 -44.56 -3.69
C GLU A 168 1.62 -44.62 -2.43
N GLU A 169 0.73 -45.63 -2.37
CA GLU A 169 -0.29 -45.84 -1.32
C GLU A 169 -1.39 -44.75 -1.22
N LYS A 170 -1.41 -43.75 -2.11
CA LYS A 170 -2.44 -42.71 -2.15
C LYS A 170 -3.50 -43.03 -3.19
N LYS A 171 -4.76 -42.95 -2.77
CA LYS A 171 -5.96 -43.11 -3.59
C LYS A 171 -6.35 -41.77 -4.22
N ILE A 172 -6.19 -41.65 -5.53
CA ILE A 172 -6.50 -40.44 -6.31
C ILE A 172 -7.87 -40.63 -6.96
N PHE A 173 -8.74 -39.63 -6.83
CA PHE A 173 -10.01 -39.55 -7.56
C PHE A 173 -10.22 -38.12 -8.03
N ALA A 174 -10.11 -37.90 -9.34
CA ALA A 174 -9.90 -36.56 -9.89
C ALA A 174 -10.52 -36.40 -11.27
N PRO A 175 -11.04 -35.21 -11.61
CA PRO A 175 -11.51 -34.95 -12.97
C PRO A 175 -10.32 -34.79 -13.90
N LEU A 176 -10.35 -35.37 -15.10
CA LEU A 176 -9.30 -35.13 -16.09
C LEU A 176 -9.43 -33.74 -16.72
N PHE A 177 -10.67 -33.27 -16.89
CA PHE A 177 -10.98 -31.96 -17.43
C PHE A 177 -11.90 -31.18 -16.51
N VAL A 178 -11.73 -29.87 -16.53
CA VAL A 178 -12.60 -28.95 -15.81
C VAL A 178 -13.14 -27.87 -16.75
N LYS A 179 -14.43 -27.56 -16.64
CA LYS A 179 -15.07 -26.46 -17.35
C LYS A 179 -15.53 -25.41 -16.36
N GLU A 180 -15.06 -24.20 -16.55
CA GLU A 180 -15.28 -23.10 -15.63
C GLU A 180 -16.75 -22.64 -15.60
N CYS A 181 -17.33 -22.40 -14.42
CA CYS A 181 -18.76 -22.05 -14.28
C CYS A 181 -19.05 -21.16 -13.07
N ASN A 182 -20.25 -20.57 -12.99
CA ASN A 182 -20.73 -19.69 -11.93
C ASN A 182 -22.14 -20.09 -11.48
N VAL A 183 -22.47 -19.80 -10.22
CA VAL A 183 -23.81 -19.98 -9.66
C VAL A 183 -24.35 -18.61 -9.25
N SER A 184 -25.30 -18.08 -10.02
CA SER A 184 -25.97 -16.81 -9.72
C SER A 184 -27.24 -17.05 -8.90
N ILE A 185 -27.51 -16.18 -7.92
CA ILE A 185 -28.71 -16.25 -7.07
C ILE A 185 -29.64 -15.11 -7.48
N GLY A 186 -30.57 -15.41 -8.39
CA GLY A 186 -31.57 -14.46 -8.88
C GLY A 186 -32.92 -14.58 -8.18
N PHE A 187 -33.89 -13.75 -8.58
CA PHE A 187 -35.27 -13.80 -8.08
C PHE A 187 -35.95 -15.18 -8.31
N GLN A 188 -35.58 -15.88 -9.37
CA GLN A 188 -36.10 -17.21 -9.72
C GLN A 188 -35.37 -18.37 -9.02
N GLY A 189 -34.34 -18.07 -8.21
CA GLY A 189 -33.50 -19.06 -7.52
C GLY A 189 -32.07 -19.16 -8.08
N PRO A 190 -31.27 -20.10 -7.56
CA PRO A 190 -29.92 -20.38 -8.04
C PRO A 190 -29.91 -20.94 -9.48
N THR A 191 -29.06 -20.37 -10.32
CA THR A 191 -28.85 -20.77 -11.72
C THR A 191 -27.37 -21.02 -11.97
N LEU A 192 -27.03 -22.16 -12.58
CA LEU A 192 -25.70 -22.49 -13.08
C LEU A 192 -25.50 -21.85 -14.45
N ILE A 193 -24.44 -21.05 -14.58
CA ILE A 193 -24.04 -20.38 -15.82
C ILE A 193 -22.61 -20.80 -16.14
N SER A 194 -22.31 -21.17 -17.39
CA SER A 194 -20.95 -21.49 -17.82
C SER A 194 -20.74 -21.12 -19.27
N ASP A 195 -19.85 -20.17 -19.52
CA ASP A 195 -19.36 -19.75 -20.84
C ASP A 195 -17.84 -19.93 -20.98
N GLY A 196 -17.19 -20.40 -19.91
CA GLY A 196 -15.74 -20.52 -19.82
C GLY A 196 -15.18 -21.72 -20.62
N PRO A 197 -13.87 -21.65 -20.96
CA PRO A 197 -13.22 -22.71 -21.72
C PRO A 197 -13.07 -23.99 -20.89
N ILE A 198 -12.95 -25.13 -21.59
CA ILE A 198 -12.49 -26.38 -20.98
C ILE A 198 -10.99 -26.30 -20.77
N LYS A 199 -10.53 -26.69 -19.58
CA LYS A 199 -9.12 -26.76 -19.18
C LYS A 199 -8.75 -28.18 -18.79
N PHE A 200 -7.50 -28.56 -19.03
CA PHE A 200 -6.96 -29.81 -18.54
C PHE A 200 -6.67 -29.71 -17.03
N ASN A 201 -6.88 -30.79 -16.28
CA ASN A 201 -6.44 -30.83 -14.90
C ASN A 201 -4.93 -31.11 -14.84
N HIS A 202 -4.13 -30.04 -14.93
CA HIS A 202 -2.67 -30.13 -14.99
C HIS A 202 -2.02 -30.75 -13.73
N LYS A 203 -2.66 -30.63 -12.57
CA LYS A 203 -2.19 -31.31 -11.34
C LYS A 203 -2.22 -32.81 -11.52
N LEU A 204 -3.34 -33.34 -12.00
CA LEU A 204 -3.50 -34.75 -12.31
C LEU A 204 -2.56 -35.18 -13.45
N HIS A 205 -2.47 -34.38 -14.52
CA HIS A 205 -1.54 -34.62 -15.63
C HIS A 205 -0.10 -34.85 -15.18
N THR A 206 0.38 -34.02 -14.24
CA THR A 206 1.74 -34.12 -13.73
C THR A 206 2.00 -35.45 -13.04
N PHE A 207 1.03 -35.95 -12.26
CA PHE A 207 1.14 -37.27 -11.63
C PHE A 207 1.14 -38.39 -12.67
N LEU A 208 0.30 -38.25 -13.71
CA LEU A 208 0.20 -39.23 -14.79
C LEU A 208 1.49 -39.29 -15.64
N LYS A 209 2.11 -38.14 -15.93
CA LYS A 209 3.40 -38.08 -16.64
C LYS A 209 4.53 -38.78 -15.90
N LYS A 210 4.55 -38.77 -14.55
CA LYS A 210 5.53 -39.54 -13.75
C LYS A 210 5.39 -41.05 -13.93
N LEU A 211 4.25 -41.52 -14.43
CA LEU A 211 3.92 -42.92 -14.64
C LEU A 211 3.91 -43.31 -16.12
N ASP A 212 4.59 -42.53 -16.98
CA ASP A 212 4.60 -42.69 -18.44
C ASP A 212 3.21 -42.62 -19.12
N PHE A 213 2.21 -42.05 -18.45
CA PHE A 213 0.92 -41.72 -19.06
C PHE A 213 0.95 -40.28 -19.57
N ASP A 214 1.19 -40.10 -20.86
CA ASP A 214 1.11 -38.79 -21.51
C ASP A 214 -0.20 -38.64 -22.29
N PHE A 215 -0.96 -37.61 -21.95
CA PHE A 215 -2.23 -37.27 -22.59
C PHE A 215 -2.05 -36.06 -23.51
N GLU A 216 -0.89 -35.93 -24.15
CA GLU A 216 -0.59 -34.86 -25.10
C GLU A 216 -1.58 -34.85 -26.28
N SER A 217 -2.21 -33.69 -26.46
CA SER A 217 -3.10 -33.44 -27.59
C SER A 217 -2.60 -32.24 -28.38
N ASP A 218 -2.25 -32.44 -29.65
CA ASP A 218 -1.80 -31.38 -30.57
C ASP A 218 -2.93 -30.40 -31.00
N PHE A 219 -4.11 -30.43 -30.36
CA PHE A 219 -5.28 -29.65 -30.77
C PHE A 219 -5.92 -28.85 -29.63
N ASP A 220 -6.37 -27.62 -29.94
CA ASP A 220 -7.05 -26.72 -28.99
C ASP A 220 -8.51 -27.16 -28.74
N PHE A 221 -8.77 -27.74 -27.57
CA PHE A 221 -10.11 -28.14 -27.11
C PHE A 221 -10.81 -27.08 -26.23
N SER A 222 -10.22 -25.90 -26.02
CA SER A 222 -10.75 -24.88 -25.11
C SER A 222 -12.16 -24.38 -25.46
N GLN A 223 -12.59 -24.55 -26.72
CA GLN A 223 -13.89 -24.09 -27.24
C GLN A 223 -14.91 -25.22 -27.45
N PHE A 224 -14.57 -26.44 -27.06
CA PHE A 224 -15.46 -27.58 -27.28
C PHE A 224 -16.60 -27.59 -26.25
N SER A 225 -17.73 -28.18 -26.65
CA SER A 225 -18.70 -28.67 -25.68
C SER A 225 -18.12 -29.90 -24.99
N ILE A 226 -18.67 -30.28 -23.84
CA ILE A 226 -18.19 -31.45 -23.10
C ILE A 226 -18.35 -32.70 -23.98
N ASP A 227 -19.50 -32.83 -24.67
CA ASP A 227 -19.76 -33.94 -25.60
C ASP A 227 -18.76 -33.97 -26.76
N LYS A 228 -18.50 -32.84 -27.41
CA LYS A 228 -17.58 -32.80 -28.55
C LYS A 228 -16.16 -33.19 -28.15
N LEU A 229 -15.72 -32.76 -26.96
CA LEU A 229 -14.43 -33.18 -26.42
C LEU A 229 -14.43 -34.68 -26.09
N PHE A 230 -15.47 -35.16 -25.43
CA PHE A 230 -15.59 -36.56 -25.08
C PHE A 230 -15.60 -37.48 -26.31
N GLU A 231 -16.35 -37.15 -27.37
CA GLU A 231 -16.33 -37.90 -28.63
C GLU A 231 -14.94 -37.92 -29.29
N THR A 232 -14.24 -36.78 -29.25
CA THR A 232 -12.88 -36.68 -29.80
C THR A 232 -11.91 -37.57 -29.03
N ILE A 233 -11.98 -37.55 -27.70
CA ILE A 233 -11.17 -38.39 -26.80
C ILE A 233 -11.51 -39.87 -27.00
N LYS A 234 -12.81 -40.21 -27.07
CA LYS A 234 -13.28 -41.58 -27.30
C LYS A 234 -12.71 -42.15 -28.60
N ARG A 235 -12.60 -41.33 -29.65
CA ARG A 235 -11.96 -41.75 -30.91
C ARG A 235 -10.45 -41.94 -30.79
N LEU A 236 -9.75 -41.09 -30.04
CA LEU A 236 -8.29 -41.11 -29.94
C LEU A 236 -7.78 -42.17 -28.95
N TRP A 237 -8.48 -42.38 -27.84
CA TRP A 237 -7.99 -43.15 -26.70
C TRP A 237 -8.68 -44.51 -26.51
N SER A 238 -9.73 -44.82 -27.27
CA SER A 238 -10.45 -46.11 -27.19
C SER A 238 -9.59 -47.35 -27.44
N THR A 239 -8.45 -47.20 -28.11
CA THR A 239 -7.49 -48.28 -28.34
C THR A 239 -6.63 -48.60 -27.11
N HIS A 240 -6.53 -47.68 -26.15
CA HIS A 240 -5.65 -47.79 -24.98
C HIS A 240 -6.41 -47.80 -23.65
N PHE A 241 -7.63 -47.26 -23.62
CA PHE A 241 -8.41 -47.09 -22.39
C PHE A 241 -9.90 -47.45 -22.57
N GLU A 242 -10.49 -48.04 -21.54
CA GLU A 242 -11.92 -48.30 -21.45
C GLU A 242 -12.63 -47.05 -20.90
N LEU A 243 -13.24 -46.26 -21.79
CA LEU A 243 -13.91 -45.01 -21.45
C LEU A 243 -15.40 -45.25 -21.16
N VAL A 244 -15.88 -44.69 -20.04
CA VAL A 244 -17.30 -44.75 -19.63
C VAL A 244 -18.03 -43.50 -20.14
N ASP A 245 -19.28 -43.64 -20.57
CA ASP A 245 -20.11 -42.51 -20.98
C ASP A 245 -20.36 -41.53 -19.82
N LEU A 246 -20.46 -40.24 -20.14
CA LEU A 246 -20.62 -39.19 -19.14
C LEU A 246 -22.03 -39.14 -18.54
N ASP A 247 -23.03 -39.67 -19.25
CA ASP A 247 -24.44 -39.76 -18.83
C ASP A 247 -24.61 -40.82 -17.72
N GLY A 248 -24.27 -40.45 -16.49
CA GLY A 248 -24.38 -41.35 -15.35
C GLY A 248 -24.11 -40.67 -14.00
N LYS A 249 -24.43 -41.41 -12.94
CA LYS A 249 -24.14 -41.01 -11.56
C LYS A 249 -22.75 -41.48 -11.17
N VAL A 250 -22.01 -40.64 -10.47
CA VAL A 250 -20.72 -41.04 -9.88
C VAL A 250 -20.99 -42.07 -8.78
N THR A 251 -20.37 -43.24 -8.86
CA THR A 251 -20.53 -44.30 -7.86
C THR A 251 -19.99 -43.85 -6.50
N GLN A 252 -20.75 -44.09 -5.42
CA GLN A 252 -20.34 -43.67 -4.07
C GLN A 252 -19.17 -44.50 -3.52
N ASN A 253 -18.99 -45.74 -4.01
CA ASN A 253 -17.86 -46.61 -3.68
C ASN A 253 -16.89 -46.61 -4.87
N ILE A 254 -15.97 -45.65 -4.88
CA ILE A 254 -14.91 -45.56 -5.90
C ILE A 254 -13.92 -46.71 -5.67
N THR A 255 -13.71 -47.53 -6.70
CA THR A 255 -12.67 -48.57 -6.72
C THR A 255 -11.34 -47.96 -7.10
N PHE A 256 -10.26 -48.40 -6.46
CA PHE A 256 -8.91 -47.90 -6.73
C PHE A 256 -8.01 -49.08 -7.09
N ASP A 257 -7.22 -48.91 -8.14
CA ASP A 257 -6.28 -49.91 -8.69
C ASP A 257 -5.02 -49.16 -9.18
N ASP A 258 -3.96 -49.88 -9.51
CA ASP A 258 -2.72 -49.34 -10.08
C ASP A 258 -2.90 -48.94 -11.56
N LYS A 259 -4.04 -49.31 -12.17
CA LYS A 259 -4.46 -48.92 -13.52
C LYS A 259 -5.48 -47.77 -13.47
N ILE A 260 -5.47 -46.95 -14.51
CA ILE A 260 -6.42 -45.84 -14.68
C ILE A 260 -7.82 -46.40 -14.94
N ILE A 261 -8.78 -46.07 -14.07
CA ILE A 261 -10.20 -46.41 -14.23
C ILE A 261 -10.99 -45.12 -14.46
N PHE A 262 -11.79 -45.06 -15.52
CA PHE A 262 -12.66 -43.92 -15.83
C PHE A 262 -14.03 -44.05 -15.16
N HIS A 263 -14.59 -42.91 -14.72
CA HIS A 263 -15.88 -42.83 -14.04
C HIS A 263 -16.84 -41.86 -14.75
N PRO A 264 -18.15 -42.18 -14.78
CA PRO A 264 -19.17 -41.34 -15.38
C PRO A 264 -19.51 -40.12 -14.50
N GLY A 265 -20.23 -39.16 -15.05
CA GLY A 265 -20.82 -38.04 -14.31
C GLY A 265 -20.05 -36.72 -14.39
N VAL A 266 -20.74 -35.66 -13.95
CA VAL A 266 -20.23 -34.28 -13.93
C VAL A 266 -20.43 -33.71 -12.53
N ILE A 267 -19.34 -33.31 -11.89
CA ILE A 267 -19.37 -32.76 -10.53
C ILE A 267 -19.17 -31.25 -10.59
N LEU A 268 -20.11 -30.51 -10.02
CA LEU A 268 -19.94 -29.08 -9.73
C LEU A 268 -19.20 -28.93 -8.41
N GLY A 269 -18.08 -28.21 -8.41
CA GLY A 269 -17.29 -28.01 -7.20
C GLY A 269 -16.21 -26.95 -7.33
N PHE A 270 -15.36 -26.89 -6.31
CA PHE A 270 -14.20 -26.00 -6.27
C PHE A 270 -12.97 -26.77 -6.76
N PHE A 271 -12.39 -26.40 -7.90
CA PHE A 271 -11.21 -27.06 -8.47
C PHE A 271 -10.13 -26.02 -8.77
N ASN A 272 -8.90 -26.27 -8.33
CA ASN A 272 -7.74 -25.41 -8.59
C ASN A 272 -6.80 -26.08 -9.60
N VAL A 273 -6.76 -25.59 -10.84
CA VAL A 273 -6.03 -26.22 -11.95
C VAL A 273 -4.95 -25.32 -12.60
N SER A 274 -4.63 -24.15 -12.04
CA SER A 274 -3.62 -23.22 -12.59
C SER A 274 -2.18 -23.66 -12.32
N GLY A 275 -1.21 -23.22 -13.17
CA GLY A 275 0.23 -23.27 -12.87
C GLY A 275 1.20 -23.76 -13.96
N ASP A 276 0.76 -24.12 -15.17
CA ASP A 276 1.63 -24.78 -16.16
C ASP A 276 2.72 -23.84 -16.75
N TYR A 277 2.36 -22.61 -17.13
CA TYR A 277 3.31 -21.67 -17.73
C TYR A 277 4.41 -21.22 -16.73
N GLN A 278 4.02 -20.81 -15.52
CA GLN A 278 4.95 -20.41 -14.46
C GLN A 278 5.91 -21.53 -14.09
N ARG A 279 5.39 -22.76 -14.03
CA ARG A 279 6.20 -23.94 -13.78
C ARG A 279 7.20 -24.21 -14.90
N LYS A 280 6.81 -24.12 -16.17
CA LYS A 280 7.75 -24.28 -17.31
C LYS A 280 8.90 -23.27 -17.26
N ILE A 281 8.60 -22.01 -16.91
CA ILE A 281 9.65 -21.01 -16.69
C ILE A 281 10.55 -21.45 -15.54
N LEU A 282 9.98 -21.86 -14.40
CA LEU A 282 10.77 -22.25 -13.25
C LEU A 282 11.63 -23.50 -13.53
N GLU A 283 11.11 -24.50 -14.23
CA GLU A 283 11.87 -25.68 -14.70
C GLU A 283 13.05 -25.25 -15.58
N THR A 284 12.82 -24.28 -16.47
CA THR A 284 13.87 -23.69 -17.31
C THR A 284 14.93 -22.96 -16.46
N MET A 285 14.50 -22.16 -15.48
CA MET A 285 15.39 -21.43 -14.58
C MET A 285 16.25 -22.38 -13.74
N ILE A 286 15.66 -23.45 -13.21
CA ILE A 286 16.36 -24.48 -12.42
C ILE A 286 17.38 -25.19 -13.30
N LYS A 287 16.95 -25.67 -14.48
CA LYS A 287 17.82 -26.37 -15.43
C LYS A 287 19.03 -25.53 -15.85
N ASN A 288 18.84 -24.21 -15.97
CA ASN A 288 19.88 -23.29 -16.37
C ASN A 288 20.67 -22.68 -15.20
N GLY A 289 20.32 -22.98 -13.93
CA GLY A 289 20.98 -22.43 -12.75
C GLY A 289 20.73 -20.94 -12.51
N GLU A 290 19.63 -20.38 -13.02
CA GLU A 290 19.44 -18.92 -13.11
C GLU A 290 18.70 -18.30 -11.92
N ILE A 291 18.23 -19.10 -10.95
CA ILE A 291 17.42 -18.60 -9.81
C ILE A 291 18.19 -17.56 -8.99
N GLU A 292 19.47 -17.82 -8.70
CA GLU A 292 20.28 -16.94 -7.85
C GLU A 292 20.64 -15.63 -8.56
N ASP A 293 20.77 -15.67 -9.89
CA ASP A 293 21.17 -14.55 -10.73
C ASP A 293 20.02 -13.59 -11.05
N GLN A 294 18.78 -13.92 -10.66
CA GLN A 294 17.64 -13.03 -10.95
C GLN A 294 17.75 -11.69 -10.22
N ILE A 295 18.35 -11.67 -9.03
CA ILE A 295 18.51 -10.47 -8.22
C ILE A 295 19.99 -10.29 -7.87
N GLU A 296 20.70 -9.61 -8.76
CA GLU A 296 22.08 -9.21 -8.51
C GLU A 296 22.15 -8.08 -7.49
N VAL A 297 23.07 -8.23 -6.54
CA VAL A 297 23.27 -7.27 -5.47
C VAL A 297 24.77 -6.97 -5.28
N ASN A 298 25.11 -5.68 -5.16
CA ASN A 298 26.46 -5.23 -4.87
C ASN A 298 26.82 -5.56 -3.42
N ILE A 299 28.08 -5.93 -3.21
CA ILE A 299 28.67 -6.17 -1.88
C ILE A 299 28.72 -4.85 -1.11
N ASP A 300 29.18 -3.77 -1.75
CA ASP A 300 29.18 -2.44 -1.15
C ASP A 300 27.76 -1.84 -1.24
N LYS A 301 27.08 -1.77 -0.10
CA LYS A 301 25.72 -1.23 -0.01
C LYS A 301 25.70 0.31 -0.08
N ASN A 302 26.83 0.99 0.12
CA ASN A 302 26.89 2.45 0.00
C ASN A 302 26.72 2.88 -1.45
N PHE A 303 27.18 2.07 -2.40
CA PHE A 303 26.96 2.28 -3.83
C PHE A 303 25.51 2.64 -4.14
N TYR A 304 24.54 1.91 -3.55
CA TYR A 304 23.12 2.16 -3.77
C TYR A 304 22.64 3.52 -3.27
N LYS A 305 23.12 3.93 -2.09
CA LYS A 305 22.79 5.24 -1.50
C LYS A 305 23.43 6.36 -2.32
N GLU A 306 24.70 6.19 -2.67
CA GLU A 306 25.46 7.15 -3.45
C GLU A 306 24.91 7.31 -4.86
N ASN A 307 24.47 6.24 -5.51
CA ASN A 307 23.86 6.29 -6.83
C ASN A 307 22.60 7.17 -6.83
N VAL A 308 21.73 6.99 -5.83
CA VAL A 308 20.51 7.81 -5.67
C VAL A 308 20.83 9.23 -5.22
N ASP A 309 21.74 9.41 -4.24
CA ASP A 309 22.14 10.73 -3.76
C ASP A 309 22.80 11.54 -4.89
N ASN A 310 23.67 10.93 -5.68
CA ASN A 310 24.29 11.55 -6.85
C ASN A 310 23.23 11.88 -7.91
N ALA A 311 22.24 11.02 -8.13
CA ALA A 311 21.14 11.33 -9.04
C ALA A 311 20.35 12.55 -8.56
N ILE A 312 19.96 12.63 -7.28
CA ILE A 312 19.10 13.70 -6.77
C ILE A 312 19.84 15.05 -6.64
N PHE A 313 21.07 15.02 -6.14
CA PHE A 313 21.81 16.23 -5.76
C PHE A 313 22.79 16.73 -6.84
N SER A 314 22.92 16.00 -7.96
CA SER A 314 23.72 16.43 -9.11
C SER A 314 23.11 17.64 -9.83
N ASP A 315 23.95 18.41 -10.51
CA ASP A 315 23.53 19.47 -11.43
C ASP A 315 23.01 18.95 -12.78
N LYS A 316 23.23 17.67 -13.08
CA LYS A 316 22.73 17.02 -14.31
C LYS A 316 21.36 16.37 -14.13
N PHE A 317 20.82 16.33 -12.91
CA PHE A 317 19.50 15.80 -12.68
C PHE A 317 18.46 16.68 -13.34
N THR A 318 17.64 16.11 -14.21
CA THR A 318 16.62 16.85 -14.92
C THR A 318 15.27 16.80 -14.20
N GLY A 319 15.17 16.25 -12.99
CA GLY A 319 13.88 16.04 -12.32
C GLY A 319 13.13 14.80 -12.81
N PHE A 320 11.94 14.58 -12.26
CA PHE A 320 11.04 13.49 -12.66
C PHE A 320 9.58 13.94 -12.61
N PHE A 321 8.64 13.11 -13.07
CA PHE A 321 7.22 13.46 -13.14
C PHE A 321 6.43 12.96 -11.93
N LYS A 322 5.52 13.75 -11.40
CA LYS A 322 4.63 13.35 -10.31
C LYS A 322 3.18 13.48 -10.73
N ILE A 323 2.41 12.40 -10.63
CA ILE A 323 0.94 12.40 -10.74
C ILE A 323 0.25 12.38 -9.37
N GLN A 324 1.00 12.01 -8.33
CA GLN A 324 0.60 12.01 -6.94
C GLN A 324 1.60 12.80 -6.10
N LYS A 325 1.10 13.62 -5.17
CA LYS A 325 1.93 14.30 -4.17
C LYS A 325 2.66 13.26 -3.32
N THR A 326 3.95 13.47 -3.15
CA THR A 326 4.88 12.56 -2.47
C THR A 326 5.87 13.35 -1.64
N ASN A 327 6.36 12.74 -0.57
CA ASN A 327 7.39 13.27 0.32
C ASN A 327 8.80 12.89 -0.18
N PHE A 328 9.84 13.42 0.45
CA PHE A 328 11.21 13.17 0.02
C PHE A 328 11.60 11.68 0.02
N ILE A 329 11.23 10.91 1.03
CA ILE A 329 11.56 9.47 1.11
C ILE A 329 10.82 8.66 0.04
N GLN A 330 9.60 9.05 -0.29
CA GLN A 330 8.82 8.49 -1.39
C GLN A 330 9.47 8.81 -2.75
N ASP A 331 9.96 10.03 -2.94
CA ASP A 331 10.73 10.42 -4.12
C ASP A 331 12.04 9.65 -4.21
N TYR A 332 12.73 9.48 -3.08
CA TYR A 332 13.97 8.70 -2.96
C TYR A 332 13.74 7.24 -3.39
N ALA A 333 12.65 6.63 -2.93
CA ALA A 333 12.22 5.29 -3.32
C ALA A 333 11.92 5.19 -4.81
N HIS A 334 11.28 6.21 -5.38
CA HIS A 334 11.04 6.27 -6.82
C HIS A 334 12.36 6.34 -7.62
N ILE A 335 13.26 7.26 -7.29
CA ILE A 335 14.55 7.39 -8.01
C ILE A 335 15.39 6.11 -7.89
N SER A 336 15.44 5.51 -6.69
CA SER A 336 16.08 4.19 -6.51
C SER A 336 15.47 3.15 -7.45
N SER A 337 14.14 3.09 -7.56
CA SER A 337 13.46 2.09 -8.40
C SER A 337 13.75 2.24 -9.90
N ILE A 338 13.98 3.46 -10.37
CA ILE A 338 14.37 3.72 -11.77
C ILE A 338 15.83 3.32 -12.03
N LEU A 339 16.70 3.46 -11.04
CA LEU A 339 18.14 3.24 -11.22
C LEU A 339 18.59 1.79 -10.94
N GLN A 340 17.88 1.06 -10.08
CA GLN A 340 18.38 -0.18 -9.50
C GLN A 340 17.27 -1.04 -8.86
N ASN A 341 17.59 -2.32 -8.62
CA ASN A 341 16.76 -3.21 -7.82
C ASN A 341 16.49 -2.60 -6.45
N THR A 342 15.22 -2.49 -6.06
CA THR A 342 14.81 -1.74 -4.87
C THR A 342 13.69 -2.44 -4.14
N ILE A 343 13.80 -2.50 -2.81
CA ILE A 343 12.70 -2.84 -1.91
C ILE A 343 12.10 -1.55 -1.36
N ILE A 344 10.80 -1.37 -1.54
CA ILE A 344 10.03 -0.29 -0.91
C ILE A 344 9.12 -0.90 0.13
N TRP A 345 9.22 -0.47 1.37
CA TRP A 345 8.39 -1.05 2.43
C TRP A 345 7.86 -0.05 3.42
N GLY A 346 6.84 -0.47 4.16
CA GLY A 346 6.27 0.29 5.27
C GLY A 346 4.81 -0.07 5.55
N PRO A 347 4.28 0.36 6.70
CA PRO A 347 2.93 0.03 7.13
C PRO A 347 1.87 0.57 6.16
N PRO A 348 0.61 0.15 6.30
CA PRO A 348 -0.43 0.72 5.48
C PRO A 348 -0.63 2.21 5.90
N GLY A 349 -0.89 3.10 4.95
CA GLY A 349 -0.99 4.56 5.20
C GLY A 349 0.30 5.37 4.97
N THR A 350 1.40 4.73 4.56
CA THR A 350 2.69 5.40 4.23
C THR A 350 2.85 5.79 2.76
N GLY A 351 1.86 5.49 1.93
CA GLY A 351 1.80 5.95 0.54
C GLY A 351 2.41 5.04 -0.52
N LYS A 352 2.58 3.73 -0.25
CA LYS A 352 3.13 2.74 -1.20
C LYS A 352 2.50 2.82 -2.60
N SER A 353 1.17 2.81 -2.70
CA SER A 353 0.47 2.90 -3.99
C SER A 353 0.66 4.25 -4.70
N GLN A 354 0.90 5.35 -3.97
CA GLN A 354 1.28 6.63 -4.56
C GLN A 354 2.67 6.52 -5.22
N VAL A 355 3.64 5.92 -4.52
CA VAL A 355 5.00 5.70 -5.05
C VAL A 355 4.95 4.83 -6.30
N ILE A 356 4.23 3.71 -6.27
CA ILE A 356 4.07 2.83 -7.44
C ILE A 356 3.47 3.59 -8.63
N SER A 357 2.42 4.40 -8.41
CA SER A 357 1.80 5.16 -9.49
C SER A 357 2.75 6.20 -10.12
N ASN A 358 3.58 6.87 -9.31
CA ASN A 358 4.61 7.78 -9.82
C ASN A 358 5.73 7.03 -10.56
N ILE A 359 6.18 5.86 -10.06
CA ILE A 359 7.14 4.99 -10.75
C ILE A 359 6.61 4.64 -12.15
N ILE A 360 5.38 4.13 -12.23
CA ILE A 360 4.76 3.72 -13.50
C ILE A 360 4.64 4.91 -14.47
N ALA A 361 4.21 6.07 -13.98
CA ALA A 361 4.12 7.27 -14.82
C ALA A 361 5.47 7.64 -15.44
N ASN A 362 6.57 7.54 -14.68
CA ASN A 362 7.91 7.83 -15.20
C ASN A 362 8.41 6.75 -16.15
N ILE A 363 8.16 5.46 -15.87
CA ILE A 363 8.48 4.36 -16.80
C ILE A 363 7.82 4.61 -18.16
N ILE A 364 6.53 4.98 -18.17
CA ILE A 364 5.78 5.32 -19.39
C ILE A 364 6.48 6.47 -20.15
N ILE A 365 6.79 7.57 -19.46
CA ILE A 365 7.34 8.78 -20.08
C ILE A 365 8.76 8.57 -20.60
N LEU A 366 9.55 7.74 -19.91
CA LEU A 366 10.88 7.31 -20.32
C LEU A 366 10.86 6.28 -21.48
N ASN A 367 9.67 5.95 -22.01
CA ASN A 367 9.46 4.93 -23.04
C ASN A 367 10.06 3.57 -22.65
N LYS A 368 9.89 3.20 -21.38
CA LYS A 368 10.31 1.91 -20.82
C LYS A 368 9.09 1.02 -20.61
N THR A 369 9.33 -0.28 -20.46
CA THR A 369 8.26 -1.27 -20.26
C THR A 369 8.26 -1.80 -18.84
N ALA A 370 7.07 -2.12 -18.31
CA ALA A 370 6.97 -2.78 -17.01
C ALA A 370 5.85 -3.81 -16.92
N LEU A 371 6.14 -4.90 -16.18
CA LEU A 371 5.14 -5.82 -15.66
C LEU A 371 4.82 -5.43 -14.22
N VAL A 372 3.54 -5.19 -13.92
CA VAL A 372 3.06 -4.85 -12.57
C VAL A 372 2.13 -5.95 -12.11
N THR A 373 2.44 -6.53 -10.95
CA THR A 373 1.65 -7.62 -10.37
C THR A 373 1.38 -7.40 -8.88
N SER A 374 0.26 -7.94 -8.41
CA SER A 374 -0.11 -7.99 -7.00
C SER A 374 -1.02 -9.20 -6.79
N GLN A 375 -0.86 -9.87 -5.65
CA GLN A 375 -1.73 -10.97 -5.25
C GLN A 375 -3.19 -10.51 -5.02
N LYS A 376 -3.41 -9.21 -4.78
CA LYS A 376 -4.75 -8.65 -4.48
C LYS A 376 -5.24 -7.73 -5.59
N GLN A 377 -6.34 -8.09 -6.25
CA GLN A 377 -7.03 -7.22 -7.22
C GLN A 377 -7.41 -5.86 -6.64
N ALA A 378 -7.77 -5.80 -5.35
CA ALA A 378 -8.08 -4.55 -4.67
C ALA A 378 -6.92 -3.55 -4.77
N ALA A 379 -5.67 -4.00 -4.61
CA ALA A 379 -4.48 -3.16 -4.75
C ALA A 379 -4.32 -2.64 -6.19
N LEU A 380 -4.56 -3.49 -7.19
CA LEU A 380 -4.50 -3.11 -8.62
C LEU A 380 -5.63 -2.15 -9.01
N SER A 381 -6.82 -2.28 -8.41
CA SER A 381 -7.93 -1.36 -8.63
C SER A 381 -7.64 0.03 -8.05
N VAL A 382 -7.00 0.09 -6.87
CA VAL A 382 -6.51 1.33 -6.25
C VAL A 382 -5.43 1.95 -7.13
N LEU A 383 -4.51 1.13 -7.65
CA LEU A 383 -3.48 1.58 -8.57
C LEU A 383 -4.08 2.20 -9.85
N LYS A 384 -5.04 1.53 -10.49
CA LYS A 384 -5.75 2.04 -11.68
C LYS A 384 -6.35 3.43 -11.42
N LYS A 385 -7.01 3.62 -10.27
CA LYS A 385 -7.57 4.93 -9.89
C LYS A 385 -6.48 5.99 -9.69
N ARG A 386 -5.34 5.63 -9.08
CA ARG A 386 -4.23 6.56 -8.82
C ARG A 386 -3.45 6.97 -10.08
N LEU A 387 -3.41 6.10 -11.08
CA LEU A 387 -2.79 6.38 -12.38
C LEU A 387 -3.60 7.41 -13.22
N LYS A 388 -4.88 7.60 -12.92
CA LYS A 388 -5.77 8.55 -13.62
C LYS A 388 -5.65 8.36 -15.15
N LYS A 389 -5.34 9.40 -15.93
CA LYS A 389 -5.18 9.29 -17.39
C LYS A 389 -3.98 8.46 -17.84
N MET A 390 -2.94 8.31 -17.00
CA MET A 390 -1.81 7.43 -17.33
C MET A 390 -2.23 5.95 -17.40
N ALA A 391 -3.38 5.58 -16.80
CA ALA A 391 -3.92 4.24 -16.88
C ALA A 391 -4.29 3.80 -18.30
N TYR A 392 -4.51 4.73 -19.25
CA TYR A 392 -4.78 4.40 -20.65
C TYR A 392 -3.59 3.71 -21.34
N PHE A 393 -2.36 3.97 -20.89
CA PHE A 393 -1.14 3.32 -21.39
C PHE A 393 -0.84 1.99 -20.69
N CYS A 394 -1.74 1.53 -19.83
CA CYS A 394 -1.61 0.29 -19.08
C CYS A 394 -2.67 -0.71 -19.56
N LEU A 395 -2.26 -1.94 -19.86
CA LEU A 395 -3.20 -3.04 -20.13
C LEU A 395 -3.48 -3.80 -18.84
N PHE A 396 -4.69 -3.62 -18.31
CA PHE A 396 -5.16 -4.33 -17.11
C PHE A 396 -5.76 -5.69 -17.50
N ILE A 397 -5.06 -6.76 -17.14
CA ILE A 397 -5.47 -8.15 -17.32
C ILE A 397 -5.89 -8.68 -15.95
N LEU A 398 -7.11 -8.34 -15.54
CA LEU A 398 -7.69 -8.73 -14.25
C LEU A 398 -8.80 -9.77 -14.47
N ASN A 399 -8.82 -10.82 -13.67
CA ASN A 399 -9.86 -11.86 -13.71
C ASN A 399 -11.15 -11.35 -13.04
N GLU A 400 -11.95 -10.54 -13.73
CA GLU A 400 -13.24 -10.06 -13.20
C GLU A 400 -14.42 -10.88 -13.74
N LYS A 401 -14.89 -11.88 -12.98
CA LYS A 401 -16.07 -12.68 -13.35
C LYS A 401 -17.36 -12.08 -12.82
N THR A 402 -17.76 -10.99 -13.44
CA THR A 402 -19.18 -10.59 -13.49
C THR A 402 -19.65 -10.71 -14.94
N GLU A 403 -20.96 -10.65 -15.21
CA GLU A 403 -21.53 -10.62 -16.57
C GLU A 403 -20.89 -9.52 -17.48
N ASN A 404 -20.14 -8.58 -16.89
CA ASN A 404 -19.40 -7.50 -17.53
C ASN A 404 -17.90 -7.78 -17.83
N ASN A 405 -17.40 -9.02 -17.72
CA ASN A 405 -15.96 -9.32 -17.90
C ASN A 405 -15.39 -8.80 -19.24
N TYR A 406 -16.10 -9.07 -20.34
CA TYR A 406 -15.70 -8.61 -21.67
C TYR A 406 -15.73 -7.08 -21.76
N GLU A 407 -16.71 -6.42 -21.16
CA GLU A 407 -16.81 -4.97 -21.16
C GLU A 407 -15.66 -4.35 -20.36
N ASN A 408 -15.34 -4.89 -19.19
CA ASN A 408 -14.26 -4.38 -18.33
C ASN A 408 -12.87 -4.50 -18.97
N PHE A 409 -12.65 -5.52 -19.80
CA PHE A 409 -11.40 -5.70 -20.55
C PHE A 409 -11.36 -4.89 -21.86
N TYR A 410 -12.39 -4.98 -22.71
CA TYR A 410 -12.37 -4.39 -24.05
C TYR A 410 -12.71 -2.89 -24.07
N ARG A 411 -13.58 -2.40 -23.19
CA ARG A 411 -13.99 -0.98 -23.19
C ARG A 411 -12.80 -0.03 -23.01
N PRO A 412 -11.89 -0.22 -22.03
CA PRO A 412 -10.74 0.67 -21.88
C PRO A 412 -9.81 0.66 -23.11
N ILE A 413 -9.63 -0.50 -23.74
CA ILE A 413 -8.82 -0.64 -24.97
C ILE A 413 -9.48 0.14 -26.11
N LYS A 414 -10.80 0.00 -26.27
CA LYS A 414 -11.56 0.72 -27.30
C LYS A 414 -11.49 2.23 -27.10
N GLU A 415 -11.74 2.72 -25.88
CA GLU A 415 -11.63 4.15 -25.53
C GLU A 415 -10.23 4.69 -25.83
N TYR A 416 -9.19 3.94 -25.46
CA TYR A 416 -7.82 4.33 -25.74
C TYR A 416 -7.51 4.45 -27.23
N ILE A 417 -7.92 3.46 -28.03
CA ILE A 417 -7.75 3.48 -29.49
C ILE A 417 -8.47 4.68 -30.10
N GLU A 418 -9.73 4.93 -29.71
CA GLU A 418 -10.50 6.07 -30.21
C GLU A 418 -9.82 7.41 -29.90
N ILE A 419 -9.19 7.54 -28.73
CA ILE A 419 -8.44 8.74 -28.37
C ILE A 419 -7.18 8.89 -29.22
N ILE A 420 -6.38 7.82 -29.37
CA ILE A 420 -5.13 7.84 -30.13
C ILE A 420 -5.36 8.08 -31.63
N GLU A 421 -6.37 7.45 -32.23
CA GLU A 421 -6.71 7.61 -33.65
C GLU A 421 -7.17 9.03 -34.00
N ASN A 422 -7.76 9.74 -33.04
CA ASN A 422 -8.27 11.11 -33.23
C ASN A 422 -7.37 12.19 -32.58
N PHE A 423 -6.16 11.81 -32.16
CA PHE A 423 -5.27 12.69 -31.41
C PHE A 423 -4.68 13.81 -32.29
N LYS A 424 -4.83 15.07 -31.85
CA LYS A 424 -4.36 16.27 -32.58
C LYS A 424 -3.62 17.30 -31.72
N TYR A 425 -3.44 17.01 -30.44
CA TYR A 425 -2.95 18.00 -29.46
C TYR A 425 -1.44 17.91 -29.27
N ASN A 426 -0.83 18.99 -28.79
CA ASN A 426 0.58 19.02 -28.40
C ASN A 426 0.73 19.83 -27.12
N THR A 427 1.63 19.40 -26.23
CA THR A 427 1.93 20.08 -24.98
C THR A 427 3.40 19.87 -24.61
N GLU A 428 3.95 20.77 -23.83
CA GLU A 428 5.25 20.63 -23.19
C GLU A 428 5.06 20.30 -21.72
N ILE A 429 5.98 19.52 -21.13
CA ILE A 429 5.92 19.16 -19.73
C ILE A 429 7.23 19.51 -19.06
N ASN A 430 7.12 20.16 -17.91
CA ASN A 430 8.24 20.42 -17.03
C ASN A 430 8.42 19.29 -16.03
N ASN A 431 9.66 18.89 -15.83
CA ASN A 431 10.04 17.96 -14.78
C ASN A 431 9.93 18.63 -13.41
N ILE A 432 9.78 17.81 -12.37
CA ILE A 432 9.78 18.26 -10.98
C ILE A 432 11.12 17.88 -10.34
N ASP A 433 11.82 18.89 -9.85
CA ASP A 433 13.09 18.73 -9.14
C ASP A 433 12.82 18.46 -7.66
N ILE A 434 13.47 17.42 -7.12
CA ILE A 434 13.49 17.15 -5.67
C ILE A 434 14.35 18.19 -4.95
N PHE A 435 15.49 18.54 -5.54
CA PHE A 435 16.45 19.51 -5.01
C PHE A 435 16.64 20.64 -6.03
N THR A 436 15.84 21.68 -5.86
CA THR A 436 15.66 22.71 -6.89
C THR A 436 16.85 23.66 -7.00
N LYS A 437 16.89 24.43 -8.10
CA LYS A 437 17.83 25.57 -8.23
C LYS A 437 17.70 26.56 -7.07
N TYR A 438 16.50 26.73 -6.52
CA TYR A 438 16.25 27.60 -5.37
C TYR A 438 16.88 27.03 -4.09
N ASP A 439 16.74 25.73 -3.84
CA ASP A 439 17.39 25.06 -2.70
C ASP A 439 18.92 25.11 -2.81
N LYS A 440 19.47 24.88 -4.01
CA LYS A 440 20.90 25.04 -4.30
C LYS A 440 21.37 26.47 -4.00
N THR A 441 20.59 27.47 -4.40
CA THR A 441 20.92 28.88 -4.16
C THR A 441 20.87 29.21 -2.68
N TYR A 442 19.82 28.75 -1.98
CA TYR A 442 19.65 28.92 -0.55
C TYR A 442 20.84 28.35 0.24
N LEU A 443 21.22 27.10 -0.02
CA LEU A 443 22.36 26.46 0.66
C LEU A 443 23.71 27.09 0.29
N LYS A 444 23.87 27.60 -0.94
CA LYS A 444 25.09 28.35 -1.33
C LYS A 444 25.21 29.67 -0.55
N LEU A 445 24.13 30.43 -0.44
CA LEU A 445 24.10 31.66 0.36
C LEU A 445 24.39 31.37 1.83
N LEU A 446 23.72 30.37 2.39
CA LEU A 446 23.91 29.96 3.77
C LEU A 446 25.34 29.50 4.05
N LYS A 447 25.92 28.67 3.18
CA LYS A 447 27.32 28.25 3.31
C LYS A 447 28.26 29.44 3.31
N ALA A 448 28.03 30.44 2.44
CA ALA A 448 28.84 31.66 2.39
C ALA A 448 28.74 32.49 3.69
N ILE A 449 27.55 32.54 4.31
CA ILE A 449 27.33 33.23 5.59
C ILE A 449 27.98 32.48 6.76
N LEU A 450 27.93 31.14 6.77
CA LEU A 450 28.39 30.31 7.89
C LEU A 450 29.89 29.99 7.88
N VAL A 451 30.66 30.38 6.86
CA VAL A 451 32.13 30.14 6.78
C VAL A 451 32.86 30.66 8.02
N GLU A 452 32.45 31.81 8.55
CA GLU A 452 32.97 32.40 9.79
C GLU A 452 31.91 32.37 10.91
N SER A 453 31.40 31.18 11.25
CA SER A 453 30.32 31.00 12.24
C SER A 453 30.57 31.70 13.58
N SER A 454 31.83 31.87 13.99
CA SER A 454 32.24 32.62 15.19
C SER A 454 31.97 34.13 15.13
N LYS A 455 31.85 34.71 13.93
CA LYS A 455 31.55 36.13 13.68
C LYS A 455 30.13 36.38 13.17
N LEU A 456 29.29 35.33 13.13
CA LEU A 456 27.92 35.43 12.61
C LEU A 456 27.10 36.49 13.34
N ASN A 457 27.10 36.46 14.68
CA ASN A 457 26.36 37.43 15.50
C ASN A 457 26.84 38.86 15.26
N ASN A 458 28.15 39.08 15.19
CA ASN A 458 28.72 40.40 14.90
C ASN A 458 28.31 40.90 13.51
N SER A 459 28.29 40.00 12.52
CA SER A 459 27.88 40.32 11.14
C SER A 459 26.41 40.71 11.07
N ILE A 460 25.54 39.96 11.76
CA ILE A 460 24.12 40.24 11.86
C ILE A 460 23.86 41.55 12.61
N GLU A 461 24.56 41.79 13.72
CA GLU A 461 24.42 43.02 14.51
C GLU A 461 24.84 44.25 13.69
N ALA A 462 25.99 44.18 13.01
CA ALA A 462 26.44 45.22 12.11
C ALA A 462 25.42 45.48 10.99
N TYR A 463 24.91 44.43 10.35
CA TYR A 463 23.86 44.55 9.33
C TYR A 463 22.62 45.27 9.88
N ASN A 464 22.18 44.93 11.09
CA ASN A 464 20.99 45.50 11.68
C ASN A 464 21.16 47.00 12.00
N ILE A 465 22.31 47.39 12.56
CA ILE A 465 22.65 48.80 12.80
C ILE A 465 22.57 49.60 11.50
N ILE A 466 23.14 49.06 10.41
CA ILE A 466 23.18 49.71 9.11
C ILE A 466 21.76 49.83 8.51
N LYS A 467 20.95 48.78 8.61
CA LYS A 467 19.54 48.78 8.16
C LYS A 467 18.71 49.86 8.86
N HIS A 468 18.86 50.01 10.18
CA HIS A 468 18.12 51.00 10.97
C HIS A 468 18.58 52.45 10.75
N ALA A 469 19.84 52.67 10.37
CA ALA A 469 20.42 54.00 10.23
C ALA A 469 19.78 54.87 9.13
N ASN A 470 19.19 54.30 8.07
CA ASN A 470 18.61 55.14 7.01
C ASN A 470 17.45 54.55 6.18
N LYS A 471 16.73 53.54 6.67
CA LYS A 471 15.53 52.97 6.03
C LYS A 471 15.67 52.49 4.55
N PHE A 472 16.88 52.46 3.96
CA PHE A 472 17.15 51.97 2.61
C PHE A 472 18.40 51.07 2.56
N TYR A 473 18.46 50.20 1.53
CA TYR A 473 19.38 49.08 1.29
C TYR A 473 20.69 49.04 2.12
N ALA A 474 20.73 48.17 3.13
CA ALA A 474 21.83 48.06 4.10
C ALA A 474 23.20 47.75 3.47
N TYR A 475 23.26 47.03 2.35
CA TYR A 475 24.53 46.74 1.68
C TYR A 475 25.19 47.97 1.05
N GLU A 476 24.42 48.83 0.36
CA GLU A 476 24.97 50.04 -0.28
C GLU A 476 25.49 51.02 0.78
N ILE A 477 24.79 51.13 1.90
CA ILE A 477 25.24 51.93 3.04
C ILE A 477 26.46 51.29 3.71
N ALA A 478 26.50 49.96 3.87
CA ALA A 478 27.68 49.27 4.39
C ALA A 478 28.92 49.60 3.54
N LYS A 479 28.82 49.46 2.22
CA LYS A 479 29.90 49.83 1.29
C LYS A 479 30.36 51.27 1.52
N ASN A 480 29.42 52.22 1.61
CA ASN A 480 29.72 53.62 1.86
C ASN A 480 30.39 53.84 3.24
N ILE A 481 29.96 53.14 4.29
CA ILE A 481 30.58 53.23 5.62
C ILE A 481 32.02 52.66 5.61
N PHE A 482 32.27 51.59 4.85
CA PHE A 482 33.63 51.05 4.67
C PHE A 482 34.54 52.01 3.89
N GLU A 483 33.98 52.87 3.04
CA GLU A 483 34.68 53.92 2.29
C GLU A 483 34.94 55.19 3.13
N ILE A 484 34.15 55.45 4.19
CA ILE A 484 34.32 56.66 5.03
C ILE A 484 35.64 56.62 5.82
N ASN A 485 36.33 57.76 5.88
CA ASN A 485 37.53 57.93 6.68
C ASN A 485 37.27 57.67 8.18
N LYS A 486 37.86 56.59 8.72
CA LYS A 486 37.70 56.12 10.12
C LYS A 486 38.16 57.12 11.20
N LYS A 487 38.83 58.22 10.82
CA LYS A 487 39.20 59.31 11.73
C LYS A 487 37.99 60.17 12.14
N ILE A 488 36.88 60.14 11.38
CA ILE A 488 35.68 60.94 11.66
C ILE A 488 34.90 60.30 12.82
N LYS A 489 34.82 60.99 13.96
CA LYS A 489 34.19 60.49 15.20
C LYS A 489 32.99 61.34 15.63
N ILE A 490 32.00 61.49 14.76
CA ILE A 490 30.83 62.34 15.00
C ILE A 490 29.57 61.49 15.21
N ASN A 491 28.55 62.06 15.86
CA ASN A 491 27.17 61.58 15.79
C ASN A 491 26.47 62.29 14.61
N PRO A 492 26.16 61.60 13.49
CA PRO A 492 25.57 62.21 12.30
C PRO A 492 24.22 62.91 12.54
N LYS A 493 23.36 62.36 13.40
CA LYS A 493 22.04 62.95 13.70
C LYS A 493 22.15 64.28 14.47
N GLN A 494 23.19 64.40 15.29
CA GLN A 494 23.47 65.62 16.07
C GLN A 494 24.36 66.61 15.30
N ALA A 495 24.91 66.21 14.15
CA ALA A 495 25.77 67.03 13.33
C ALA A 495 24.97 67.97 12.40
N PRO A 496 25.58 69.06 11.92
CA PRO A 496 24.92 69.97 10.97
C PRO A 496 24.51 69.26 9.67
N LYS A 497 23.34 69.63 9.14
CA LYS A 497 22.76 68.99 7.94
C LYS A 497 23.17 69.63 6.62
N ASP A 498 23.89 70.75 6.67
CA ASP A 498 24.47 71.40 5.50
C ASP A 498 25.95 71.03 5.35
N ALA A 499 26.38 70.76 4.12
CA ALA A 499 27.74 70.28 3.83
C ALA A 499 28.83 71.22 4.37
N ARG A 500 28.61 72.53 4.34
CA ARG A 500 29.59 73.52 4.79
C ARG A 500 29.76 73.50 6.31
N SER A 501 28.67 73.49 7.07
CA SER A 501 28.74 73.47 8.54
C SER A 501 29.17 72.11 9.06
N LEU A 502 28.78 71.01 8.38
CA LEU A 502 29.26 69.66 8.73
C LEU A 502 30.78 69.55 8.55
N LYS A 503 31.32 70.13 7.49
CA LYS A 503 32.77 70.20 7.25
C LYS A 503 33.50 70.88 8.40
N ILE A 504 33.03 72.06 8.80
CA ILE A 504 33.61 72.82 9.92
C ILE A 504 33.50 72.01 11.21
N TYR A 505 32.34 71.38 11.45
CA TYR A 505 32.10 70.56 12.62
C TYR A 505 33.05 69.36 12.72
N ILE A 506 33.25 68.59 11.64
CA ILE A 506 34.19 67.46 11.62
C ILE A 506 35.63 67.92 11.93
N TYR A 507 36.07 69.04 11.36
CA TYR A 507 37.41 69.58 11.63
C TYR A 507 37.58 70.09 13.07
N GLU A 508 36.57 70.78 13.62
CA GLU A 508 36.58 71.21 15.03
C GLU A 508 36.68 70.01 15.98
N GLN A 509 36.06 68.88 15.64
CA GLN A 509 36.17 67.62 16.38
C GLN A 509 37.56 66.96 16.22
N LEU A 510 38.12 66.93 15.01
CA LEU A 510 39.47 66.37 14.77
C LEU A 510 40.58 67.16 15.47
N LEU A 511 40.45 68.49 15.52
CA LEU A 511 41.44 69.39 16.15
C LEU A 511 41.22 69.58 17.66
N ASN A 512 40.10 69.09 18.19
CA ASN A 512 39.66 69.29 19.57
C ASN A 512 39.67 70.78 20.01
N LYS A 513 39.37 71.69 19.07
CA LYS A 513 39.39 73.15 19.26
C LYS A 513 38.45 73.84 18.27
N LYS A 514 37.71 74.86 18.74
CA LYS A 514 36.83 75.68 17.87
C LYS A 514 37.65 76.55 16.92
N MET A 515 37.24 76.62 15.65
CA MET A 515 37.92 77.41 14.64
C MET A 515 37.61 78.91 14.81
N SER A 516 38.61 79.76 14.59
CA SER A 516 38.41 81.22 14.57
C SER A 516 37.58 81.65 13.34
N PHE A 517 37.01 82.86 13.37
CA PHE A 517 36.19 83.41 12.28
C PHE A 517 36.92 83.38 10.92
N PHE A 518 38.23 83.69 10.90
CA PHE A 518 39.08 83.62 9.70
C PHE A 518 39.43 82.18 9.27
N GLY A 519 39.38 81.20 10.19
CA GLY A 519 39.53 79.79 9.85
C GLY A 519 38.28 79.21 9.17
N LYS A 520 37.09 79.70 9.53
CA LYS A 520 35.80 79.25 8.95
C LYS A 520 35.56 79.76 7.53
N THR A 521 36.26 80.79 7.08
CA THR A 521 36.23 81.29 5.69
C THR A 521 37.17 80.51 4.76
N TYR A 522 38.13 79.75 5.31
CA TYR A 522 39.14 78.96 4.57
C TYR A 522 38.65 77.55 4.20
N THR A 523 37.36 77.37 3.86
CA THR A 523 36.76 76.06 3.52
C THR A 523 37.19 75.51 2.16
N HIS A 524 37.93 76.27 1.36
CA HIS A 524 38.31 75.94 -0.02
C HIS A 524 39.50 74.97 -0.13
N PHE A 525 40.28 74.77 0.95
CA PHE A 525 41.48 73.91 0.95
C PHE A 525 41.24 72.47 1.44
N LEU A 526 40.02 72.12 1.82
CA LEU A 526 39.73 70.89 2.56
C LEU A 526 39.00 69.86 1.68
N LYS A 527 39.51 69.60 0.47
CA LYS A 527 38.92 68.60 -0.45
C LYS A 527 38.96 67.17 0.10
N GLU A 528 39.79 66.92 1.12
CA GLU A 528 40.06 65.61 1.71
C GLU A 528 38.81 64.85 2.19
N PHE A 529 37.77 65.55 2.66
CA PHE A 529 36.56 64.93 3.22
C PHE A 529 35.27 65.21 2.42
N ASP A 530 35.36 65.78 1.22
CA ASP A 530 34.15 66.15 0.45
C ASP A 530 33.31 64.93 0.06
N ALA A 531 33.96 63.79 -0.24
CA ALA A 531 33.29 62.53 -0.49
C ALA A 531 32.64 61.96 0.77
N ASP A 532 33.36 61.97 1.91
CA ASP A 532 32.85 61.50 3.20
C ASP A 532 31.63 62.30 3.69
N ILE A 533 31.68 63.63 3.57
CA ILE A 533 30.59 64.54 3.97
C ILE A 533 29.34 64.27 3.17
N LYS A 534 29.49 64.06 1.86
CA LYS A 534 28.37 63.70 0.98
C LYS A 534 27.75 62.38 1.41
N LEU A 535 28.57 61.35 1.64
CA LEU A 535 28.11 60.05 2.12
C LEU A 535 27.41 60.12 3.49
N ILE A 536 27.93 60.92 4.44
CA ILE A 536 27.33 61.08 5.76
C ILE A 536 25.95 61.74 5.65
N LEU A 537 25.82 62.79 4.85
CA LEU A 537 24.54 63.50 4.66
C LEU A 537 23.50 62.64 3.93
N ASP A 538 23.92 61.98 2.86
CA ASP A 538 23.05 61.18 1.99
C ASP A 538 22.63 59.87 2.69
N ASN A 539 23.56 59.20 3.40
CA ASN A 539 23.37 57.83 3.87
C ASN A 539 23.31 57.65 5.38
N LEU A 540 23.79 58.58 6.20
CA LEU A 540 23.93 58.38 7.66
C LEU A 540 23.29 59.50 8.49
N SER A 541 22.63 60.48 7.89
CA SER A 541 22.09 61.67 8.58
C SER A 541 21.09 61.38 9.69
N ASN A 542 20.50 60.18 9.73
CA ASN A 542 19.58 59.73 10.77
C ASN A 542 20.22 58.79 11.81
N TYR A 543 21.51 58.46 11.68
CA TYR A 543 22.24 57.62 12.63
C TYR A 543 22.51 58.37 13.93
N ASP A 544 21.93 57.89 15.04
CA ASP A 544 21.96 58.53 16.36
C ASP A 544 23.02 57.93 17.30
N ASP A 545 24.23 57.73 16.79
CA ASP A 545 25.37 57.30 17.60
C ASP A 545 26.68 57.76 16.94
N ASN A 546 27.80 57.65 17.67
CA ASN A 546 29.11 58.01 17.14
C ASN A 546 29.55 57.01 16.05
N LEU A 547 30.03 57.51 14.91
CA LEU A 547 30.58 56.68 13.83
C LEU A 547 31.74 55.78 14.31
N GLU A 548 32.45 56.13 15.37
CA GLU A 548 33.44 55.25 15.99
C GLU A 548 32.86 53.89 16.44
N ASN A 549 31.61 53.88 16.91
CA ASN A 549 30.96 52.65 17.39
C ASN A 549 30.61 51.71 16.23
N ILE A 550 30.12 52.23 15.10
CA ILE A 550 29.88 51.42 13.91
C ILE A 550 31.20 50.92 13.31
N TYR A 551 32.25 51.76 13.29
CA TYR A 551 33.58 51.34 12.83
C TYR A 551 34.14 50.19 13.66
N LYS A 552 34.09 50.26 15.00
CA LYS A 552 34.56 49.17 15.87
C LYS A 552 33.85 47.84 15.59
N LYS A 553 32.56 47.88 15.28
CA LYS A 553 31.76 46.68 14.98
C LYS A 553 32.03 46.11 13.58
N ILE A 554 32.34 46.95 12.59
CA ILE A 554 32.58 46.51 11.19
C ILE A 554 34.04 46.29 10.81
N VAL A 555 35.01 46.80 11.58
CA VAL A 555 36.45 46.75 11.24
C VAL A 555 36.99 45.34 11.02
N ASN A 556 36.39 44.32 11.66
CA ASN A 556 36.78 42.92 11.56
C ASN A 556 35.83 42.08 10.68
N LEU A 557 34.89 42.72 9.97
CA LEU A 557 33.89 42.06 9.13
C LEU A 557 34.26 42.16 7.65
N ASN A 558 33.93 41.11 6.91
CA ASN A 558 34.04 41.10 5.46
C ASN A 558 32.77 41.71 4.84
N LEU A 559 32.92 42.72 3.98
CA LEU A 559 31.82 43.32 3.20
C LEU A 559 30.98 42.26 2.46
N ASN A 560 31.64 41.21 1.95
CA ASN A 560 30.98 40.12 1.25
C ASN A 560 29.98 39.38 2.17
N ASN A 561 30.26 39.25 3.47
CA ASN A 561 29.34 38.58 4.41
C ASN A 561 28.03 39.37 4.56
N LEU A 562 28.11 40.71 4.61
CA LEU A 562 26.92 41.58 4.68
C LEU A 562 26.09 41.50 3.39
N GLU A 563 26.75 41.39 2.24
CA GLU A 563 26.08 41.16 0.96
C GLU A 563 25.33 39.82 0.93
N TYR A 564 25.95 38.74 1.41
CA TYR A 564 25.30 37.43 1.45
C TYR A 564 24.11 37.42 2.41
N ILE A 565 24.20 38.11 3.56
CA ILE A 565 23.07 38.27 4.50
C ILE A 565 21.93 39.04 3.84
N ASP A 566 22.22 40.16 3.16
CA ASP A 566 21.20 40.94 2.42
C ASP A 566 20.50 40.07 1.36
N ARG A 567 21.28 39.35 0.55
CA ARG A 567 20.76 38.44 -0.47
C ARG A 567 19.92 37.31 0.14
N PHE A 568 20.35 36.75 1.27
CA PHE A 568 19.63 35.70 1.99
C PHE A 568 18.29 36.21 2.54
N LEU A 569 18.26 37.38 3.17
CA LEU A 569 17.03 37.99 3.69
C LEU A 569 16.03 38.38 2.60
N LYS A 570 16.52 38.75 1.41
CA LYS A 570 15.68 39.04 0.23
C LYS A 570 15.25 37.77 -0.51
N PHE A 571 15.89 36.64 -0.25
CA PHE A 571 15.61 35.39 -0.95
C PHE A 571 14.26 34.83 -0.49
N LYS A 572 13.34 34.68 -1.45
CA LYS A 572 12.05 34.04 -1.23
C LYS A 572 12.00 32.76 -2.04
N LEU A 573 11.69 31.64 -1.38
CA LEU A 573 11.35 30.42 -2.09
C LEU A 573 9.99 30.63 -2.79
N PRO A 574 9.90 30.37 -4.11
CA PRO A 574 8.61 30.40 -4.79
C PRO A 574 7.73 29.23 -4.36
N GLU A 575 6.42 29.37 -4.55
CA GLU A 575 5.52 28.22 -4.54
C GLU A 575 5.86 27.35 -5.76
N LEU A 576 6.30 26.12 -5.48
CA LEU A 576 6.69 25.17 -6.51
C LEU A 576 5.53 24.24 -6.82
N GLN A 577 5.39 23.91 -8.10
CA GLN A 577 4.45 22.88 -8.53
C GLN A 577 4.90 21.51 -8.01
N GLU A 578 4.08 20.89 -7.16
CA GLU A 578 4.40 19.59 -6.56
C GLU A 578 3.93 18.39 -7.40
N VAL A 579 3.00 18.61 -8.33
CA VAL A 579 2.36 17.57 -9.15
C VAL A 579 2.13 18.09 -10.57
N ASN A 580 2.47 17.28 -11.57
CA ASN A 580 2.19 17.53 -12.97
C ASN A 580 0.70 17.36 -13.27
N SER A 581 0.22 18.08 -14.28
CA SER A 581 -1.12 17.91 -14.81
C SER A 581 -1.26 16.54 -15.49
N ASP A 582 -2.24 15.75 -15.05
CA ASP A 582 -2.50 14.42 -15.62
C ASP A 582 -2.88 14.50 -17.10
N ASN A 583 -3.52 15.59 -17.51
CA ASN A 583 -3.87 15.86 -18.91
C ASN A 583 -2.62 16.10 -19.75
N ASP A 584 -1.69 16.90 -19.25
CA ASP A 584 -0.49 17.24 -20.01
C ASP A 584 0.39 16.00 -20.19
N LEU A 585 0.61 15.23 -19.12
CA LEU A 585 1.32 13.94 -19.16
C LEU A 585 0.72 12.98 -20.19
N PHE A 586 -0.61 12.87 -20.20
CA PHE A 586 -1.32 12.08 -21.19
C PHE A 586 -1.06 12.57 -22.61
N ILE A 587 -1.23 13.87 -22.88
CA ILE A 587 -1.05 14.46 -24.22
C ILE A 587 0.39 14.23 -24.71
N TYR A 588 1.38 14.46 -23.85
CA TYR A 588 2.79 14.26 -24.19
C TYR A 588 3.10 12.81 -24.57
N GLN A 589 2.62 11.84 -23.79
CA GLN A 589 2.85 10.44 -24.11
C GLN A 589 2.04 9.98 -25.32
N ALA A 590 0.77 10.38 -25.43
CA ALA A 590 -0.09 10.06 -26.55
C ALA A 590 0.53 10.53 -27.88
N LYS A 591 1.13 11.73 -27.90
CA LYS A 591 1.87 12.22 -29.06
C LYS A 591 3.00 11.28 -29.47
N LYS A 592 3.83 10.83 -28.54
CA LYS A 592 4.92 9.88 -28.83
C LYS A 592 4.40 8.58 -29.45
N ILE A 593 3.29 8.06 -28.94
CA ILE A 593 2.67 6.84 -29.47
C ILE A 593 2.10 7.08 -30.86
N VAL A 594 1.45 8.21 -31.10
CA VAL A 594 0.93 8.59 -32.43
C VAL A 594 2.07 8.75 -33.43
N ASP A 595 3.17 9.41 -33.05
CA ASP A 595 4.35 9.56 -33.89
C ASP A 595 4.96 8.19 -34.23
N LEU A 596 5.04 7.28 -33.26
CA LEU A 596 5.47 5.90 -33.46
C LEU A 596 4.52 5.15 -34.41
N LEU A 597 3.20 5.22 -34.20
CA LEU A 597 2.22 4.58 -35.06
C LEU A 597 2.27 5.14 -36.48
N ASN A 598 2.47 6.44 -36.66
CA ASN A 598 2.62 7.06 -37.98
C ASN A 598 3.86 6.54 -38.72
N GLN A 599 4.97 6.34 -38.02
CA GLN A 599 6.18 5.75 -38.60
C GLN A 599 5.95 4.29 -39.01
N ILE A 600 5.30 3.50 -38.16
CA ILE A 600 5.10 2.06 -38.43
C ILE A 600 3.94 1.84 -39.42
N ASN A 601 2.96 2.74 -39.53
CA ASN A 601 1.85 2.66 -40.49
C ASN A 601 2.31 2.74 -41.96
N LEU A 602 3.55 3.19 -42.21
CA LEU A 602 4.19 3.10 -43.51
C LEU A 602 4.50 1.64 -43.92
N ASN A 603 4.53 0.70 -42.97
CA ASN A 603 4.70 -0.73 -43.20
C ASN A 603 3.33 -1.43 -43.46
N PRO A 604 3.12 -2.03 -44.66
CA PRO A 604 1.87 -2.73 -44.99
C PRO A 604 1.54 -3.93 -44.09
N GLU A 605 2.55 -4.64 -43.57
CA GLU A 605 2.34 -5.80 -42.70
C GLU A 605 1.83 -5.37 -41.33
N PHE A 606 2.44 -4.34 -40.76
CA PHE A 606 2.01 -3.78 -39.49
C PHE A 606 0.59 -3.22 -39.56
N LYS A 607 0.27 -2.51 -40.65
CA LYS A 607 -1.09 -1.99 -40.86
C LYS A 607 -2.14 -3.10 -40.83
N LYS A 608 -1.87 -4.25 -41.46
CA LYS A 608 -2.75 -5.43 -41.39
C LYS A 608 -2.90 -5.97 -39.97
N LEU A 609 -1.83 -5.98 -39.16
CA LEU A 609 -1.89 -6.41 -37.76
C LEU A 609 -2.75 -5.46 -36.92
N TYR A 610 -2.54 -4.15 -37.07
CA TYR A 610 -3.32 -3.13 -36.40
C TYR A 610 -4.81 -3.19 -36.79
N ASP A 611 -5.12 -3.36 -38.08
CA ASP A 611 -6.51 -3.51 -38.55
C ASP A 611 -7.19 -4.73 -37.91
N LYS A 612 -6.51 -5.88 -37.85
CA LYS A 612 -7.01 -7.10 -37.18
C LYS A 612 -7.24 -6.89 -35.68
N PHE A 613 -6.31 -6.19 -35.02
CA PHE A 613 -6.44 -5.81 -33.61
C PHE A 613 -7.67 -4.94 -33.39
N ARG A 614 -7.82 -3.86 -34.17
CA ARG A 614 -8.94 -2.93 -34.10
C ARG A 614 -10.30 -3.60 -34.34
N ILE A 615 -10.39 -4.49 -35.34
CA ILE A 615 -11.60 -5.29 -35.59
C ILE A 615 -11.94 -6.15 -34.36
N SER A 616 -10.95 -6.82 -33.78
CA SER A 616 -11.15 -7.68 -32.60
C SER A 616 -11.62 -6.89 -31.37
N VAL A 617 -11.16 -5.64 -31.23
CA VAL A 617 -11.60 -4.75 -30.14
C VAL A 617 -13.01 -4.23 -30.35
N THR A 618 -13.44 -3.99 -31.60
CA THR A 618 -14.70 -3.29 -31.91
C THR A 618 -15.89 -4.21 -32.21
N GLN A 619 -15.64 -5.45 -32.64
CA GLN A 619 -16.69 -6.42 -32.97
C GLN A 619 -17.61 -6.75 -31.78
N LYS A 620 -18.86 -7.13 -32.06
CA LYS A 620 -19.83 -7.54 -31.04
C LYS A 620 -19.46 -8.86 -30.37
N ASP A 621 -19.00 -9.83 -31.16
CA ASP A 621 -18.60 -11.15 -30.67
C ASP A 621 -17.17 -11.11 -30.12
N LYS A 622 -17.02 -11.00 -28.81
CA LYS A 622 -15.72 -10.90 -28.16
C LYS A 622 -15.05 -12.26 -28.04
N ILE A 623 -13.75 -12.33 -28.36
CA ILE A 623 -12.91 -13.47 -27.98
C ILE A 623 -12.44 -13.30 -26.53
N SER A 624 -12.06 -14.39 -25.86
CA SER A 624 -11.56 -14.31 -24.49
C SER A 624 -10.28 -13.45 -24.40
N PRO A 625 -10.07 -12.71 -23.29
CA PRO A 625 -8.87 -11.88 -23.10
C PRO A 625 -7.56 -12.63 -23.35
N HIS A 626 -7.45 -13.88 -22.88
CA HIS A 626 -6.28 -14.73 -23.14
C HIS A 626 -6.01 -14.94 -24.65
N LYS A 627 -7.04 -15.29 -25.43
CA LYS A 627 -6.89 -15.46 -26.89
C LYS A 627 -6.57 -14.15 -27.60
N PHE A 628 -7.14 -13.05 -27.12
CA PHE A 628 -6.86 -11.73 -27.64
C PHE A 628 -5.39 -11.34 -27.45
N LEU A 629 -4.85 -11.58 -26.25
CA LEU A 629 -3.46 -11.30 -25.90
C LEU A 629 -2.48 -12.07 -26.79
N LEU A 630 -2.70 -13.38 -26.97
CA LEU A 630 -1.89 -14.23 -27.83
C LEU A 630 -1.93 -13.80 -29.29
N LYS A 631 -3.14 -13.51 -29.80
CA LYS A 631 -3.34 -13.20 -31.22
C LYS A 631 -2.75 -11.84 -31.62
N HIS A 632 -2.68 -10.89 -30.69
CA HIS A 632 -2.30 -9.50 -30.98
C HIS A 632 -1.08 -9.02 -30.17
N SER A 633 -0.22 -9.95 -29.75
CA SER A 633 0.92 -9.70 -28.87
C SER A 633 1.84 -8.58 -29.39
N GLU A 634 2.15 -8.57 -30.69
CA GLU A 634 3.03 -7.57 -31.32
C GLU A 634 2.49 -6.15 -31.17
N ILE A 635 1.19 -5.95 -31.45
CA ILE A 635 0.53 -4.64 -31.32
C ILE A 635 0.43 -4.24 -29.85
N ILE A 636 0.13 -5.20 -28.96
CA ILE A 636 0.02 -4.96 -27.52
C ILE A 636 1.34 -4.45 -26.95
N LYS A 637 2.48 -5.07 -27.31
CA LYS A 637 3.82 -4.65 -26.86
C LYS A 637 4.15 -3.19 -27.25
N ILE A 638 3.55 -2.67 -28.32
CA ILE A 638 3.76 -1.31 -28.80
C ILE A 638 2.79 -0.32 -28.13
N LEU A 639 1.51 -0.67 -28.05
CA LEU A 639 0.46 0.22 -27.56
C LEU A 639 0.42 0.35 -26.04
N PHE A 640 0.82 -0.71 -25.32
CA PHE A 640 0.72 -0.81 -23.87
C PHE A 640 2.09 -1.13 -23.25
N PRO A 641 2.90 -0.09 -22.93
CA PRO A 641 4.21 -0.28 -22.29
C PRO A 641 4.10 -0.91 -20.90
N ILE A 642 2.94 -0.80 -20.24
CA ILE A 642 2.71 -1.33 -18.89
C ILE A 642 1.66 -2.44 -18.96
N ILE A 643 2.04 -3.64 -18.50
CA ILE A 643 1.13 -4.76 -18.33
C ILE A 643 0.82 -4.90 -16.85
N VAL A 644 -0.45 -4.83 -16.46
CA VAL A 644 -0.90 -4.95 -15.07
C VAL A 644 -1.71 -6.22 -14.93
N THR A 645 -1.27 -7.13 -14.07
CA THR A 645 -1.88 -8.44 -13.94
C THR A 645 -1.75 -9.02 -12.53
N VAL A 646 -2.16 -10.25 -12.37
CA VAL A 646 -2.10 -11.03 -11.13
C VAL A 646 -1.19 -12.24 -11.36
N PRO A 647 -0.56 -12.81 -10.31
CA PRO A 647 0.45 -13.86 -10.47
C PRO A 647 0.00 -15.03 -11.34
N GLU A 648 -1.26 -15.43 -11.23
CA GLU A 648 -1.82 -16.61 -11.90
C GLU A 648 -2.07 -16.41 -13.40
N THR A 649 -1.90 -15.19 -13.91
CA THR A 649 -2.12 -14.89 -15.33
C THR A 649 -0.97 -15.42 -16.17
N GLU A 650 -1.30 -16.28 -17.12
CA GLU A 650 -0.32 -16.80 -18.08
C GLU A 650 0.09 -15.71 -19.09
N LEU A 651 1.40 -15.53 -19.25
CA LEU A 651 2.00 -14.49 -20.10
C LEU A 651 2.89 -15.08 -21.21
N PRO A 652 2.46 -16.11 -21.97
CA PRO A 652 3.29 -16.85 -22.92
C PRO A 652 3.87 -16.03 -24.09
N MET A 653 3.34 -14.82 -24.33
CA MET A 653 3.84 -13.90 -25.34
C MET A 653 5.08 -13.10 -24.92
N PHE A 654 5.48 -13.20 -23.64
CA PHE A 654 6.64 -12.51 -23.09
C PHE A 654 7.76 -13.51 -22.79
N GLU A 655 8.98 -13.11 -23.13
CA GLU A 655 10.20 -13.89 -22.91
C GLU A 655 11.07 -13.27 -21.80
N LYS A 656 12.20 -13.92 -21.51
CA LYS A 656 13.18 -13.49 -20.51
C LYS A 656 13.59 -12.03 -20.75
N LYS A 657 13.47 -11.19 -19.72
CA LYS A 657 13.88 -9.77 -19.75
C LYS A 657 13.22 -8.92 -20.86
N ASP A 658 12.02 -9.30 -21.32
CA ASP A 658 11.19 -8.48 -22.22
C ASP A 658 10.78 -7.14 -21.58
N PHE A 659 10.66 -7.10 -20.25
CA PHE A 659 10.37 -5.89 -19.50
C PHE A 659 11.63 -5.23 -18.96
N ASP A 660 11.69 -3.89 -19.02
CA ASP A 660 12.74 -3.16 -18.32
C ASP A 660 12.54 -3.25 -16.79
N TYR A 661 11.29 -3.26 -16.32
CA TYR A 661 10.95 -3.33 -14.90
C TYR A 661 9.91 -4.41 -14.58
N VAL A 662 10.05 -5.08 -13.43
CA VAL A 662 8.99 -5.87 -12.81
C VAL A 662 8.69 -5.26 -11.44
N ILE A 663 7.44 -4.85 -11.25
CA ILE A 663 6.93 -4.28 -9.99
C ILE A 663 6.00 -5.30 -9.36
N ILE A 664 6.35 -5.76 -8.17
CA ILE A 664 5.50 -6.62 -7.34
C ILE A 664 5.00 -5.78 -6.17
N ASP A 665 3.70 -5.49 -6.14
CA ASP A 665 3.02 -4.94 -4.95
C ASP A 665 2.55 -6.09 -4.04
N GLU A 666 2.47 -5.82 -2.75
CA GLU A 666 2.26 -6.84 -1.71
C GLU A 666 3.25 -8.01 -1.77
N ALA A 667 4.52 -7.72 -2.11
CA ALA A 667 5.60 -8.69 -2.26
C ALA A 667 5.85 -9.56 -1.00
N SER A 668 5.47 -9.08 0.18
CA SER A 668 5.55 -9.84 1.43
C SER A 668 4.52 -10.96 1.53
N GLN A 669 3.46 -10.94 0.69
CA GLN A 669 2.39 -11.95 0.65
C GLN A 669 2.53 -12.93 -0.53
N MET A 670 3.38 -12.63 -1.52
CA MET A 670 3.57 -13.50 -2.68
C MET A 670 4.62 -14.58 -2.38
N PHE A 671 4.26 -15.84 -2.63
CA PHE A 671 5.19 -16.96 -2.46
C PHE A 671 6.38 -16.84 -3.42
N LEU A 672 7.54 -17.35 -2.99
CA LEU A 672 8.76 -17.29 -3.79
C LEU A 672 8.60 -17.95 -5.17
N GLU A 673 8.02 -19.14 -5.23
CA GLU A 673 7.82 -19.90 -6.47
C GLU A 673 6.80 -19.27 -7.44
N GLU A 674 5.84 -18.49 -6.94
CA GLU A 674 4.92 -17.70 -7.78
C GLU A 674 5.64 -16.47 -8.36
N ALA A 675 6.58 -15.92 -7.61
CA ALA A 675 7.27 -14.68 -7.94
C ALA A 675 8.43 -14.85 -8.92
N LEU A 676 9.20 -15.94 -8.79
CA LEU A 676 10.40 -16.20 -9.60
C LEU A 676 10.10 -16.14 -11.12
N PRO A 677 9.04 -16.79 -11.64
CA PRO A 677 8.66 -16.68 -13.05
C PRO A 677 8.31 -15.27 -13.51
N LEU A 678 7.78 -14.42 -12.63
CA LEU A 678 7.39 -13.05 -12.96
C LEU A 678 8.61 -12.14 -13.04
N ILE A 679 9.54 -12.23 -12.09
CA ILE A 679 10.77 -11.43 -12.11
C ILE A 679 11.73 -11.84 -13.23
N TYR A 680 11.63 -13.08 -13.71
CA TYR A 680 12.38 -13.59 -14.87
C TYR A 680 12.10 -12.79 -16.16
N LEU A 681 10.88 -12.25 -16.29
CA LEU A 681 10.48 -11.43 -17.43
C LEU A 681 11.08 -10.00 -17.39
N GLY A 682 11.74 -9.59 -16.29
CA GLY A 682 12.20 -8.23 -16.07
C GLY A 682 13.70 -8.05 -15.82
N LYS A 683 14.25 -6.89 -16.23
CA LYS A 683 15.64 -6.52 -15.92
C LYS A 683 15.79 -5.95 -14.51
N THR A 684 14.99 -4.97 -14.14
CA THR A 684 15.02 -4.32 -12.82
C THR A 684 13.83 -4.74 -11.96
N LYS A 685 14.07 -5.07 -10.70
CA LYS A 685 13.07 -5.64 -9.78
C LYS A 685 12.72 -4.64 -8.70
N ILE A 686 11.45 -4.28 -8.62
CA ILE A 686 10.91 -3.34 -7.65
C ILE A 686 9.91 -4.12 -6.78
N LEU A 687 10.29 -4.39 -5.54
CA LEU A 687 9.50 -5.18 -4.62
C LEU A 687 8.88 -4.26 -3.57
N VAL A 688 7.56 -4.16 -3.57
CA VAL A 688 6.81 -3.27 -2.69
C VAL A 688 5.97 -4.11 -1.73
N GLY A 689 6.13 -3.91 -0.42
CA GLY A 689 5.43 -4.72 0.57
C GLY A 689 5.76 -4.32 2.00
N ASP A 690 5.51 -5.21 2.97
CA ASP A 690 5.93 -4.98 4.34
C ASP A 690 6.23 -6.29 5.05
N HIS A 691 7.51 -6.57 5.26
CA HIS A 691 7.98 -7.78 5.93
C HIS A 691 7.56 -7.88 7.41
N GLN A 692 7.10 -6.77 8.01
CA GLN A 692 6.55 -6.74 9.38
C GLN A 692 5.03 -7.01 9.41
N GLN A 693 4.37 -7.10 8.26
CA GLN A 693 2.97 -7.50 8.14
C GLN A 693 2.84 -9.00 7.84
N MET A 694 1.61 -9.47 7.59
CA MET A 694 1.32 -10.86 7.29
C MET A 694 2.15 -11.38 6.11
N GLN A 695 2.83 -12.50 6.35
CA GLN A 695 3.55 -13.30 5.37
C GLN A 695 2.64 -14.41 4.83
N PRO A 696 2.94 -14.99 3.65
CA PRO A 696 2.18 -16.11 3.17
C PRO A 696 2.37 -17.31 4.12
N MET A 697 1.26 -17.98 4.45
CA MET A 697 1.29 -19.19 5.28
C MET A 697 1.03 -20.42 4.42
N ARG A 698 1.92 -21.41 4.52
CA ARG A 698 1.67 -22.75 3.98
C ARG A 698 0.94 -23.60 5.01
N TRP A 699 -0.21 -24.16 4.63
CA TRP A 699 -0.95 -25.10 5.47
C TRP A 699 -0.29 -26.49 5.54
N PHE A 700 0.55 -26.84 4.56
CA PHE A 700 1.29 -28.09 4.51
C PHE A 700 2.73 -27.84 4.07
N THR A 701 3.71 -28.23 4.89
CA THR A 701 5.10 -28.34 4.47
C THR A 701 5.29 -29.67 3.74
N SER A 702 5.86 -29.64 2.54
CA SER A 702 6.22 -30.87 1.82
C SER A 702 7.25 -31.65 2.65
N LYS A 703 7.18 -32.99 2.67
CA LYS A 703 8.15 -33.84 3.43
C LYS A 703 9.61 -33.55 3.04
N LEU A 704 9.84 -33.13 1.79
CA LEU A 704 11.14 -32.67 1.27
C LEU A 704 11.75 -31.49 2.06
N SER A 705 10.93 -30.74 2.80
CA SER A 705 11.38 -29.62 3.65
C SER A 705 12.11 -30.08 4.91
N GLN A 706 11.94 -31.34 5.35
CA GLN A 706 12.49 -31.86 6.60
C GLN A 706 13.88 -32.47 6.44
N ASP A 707 14.25 -32.91 5.24
CA ASP A 707 15.49 -33.67 5.04
C ASP A 707 16.74 -32.77 4.89
N ASN A 708 16.57 -31.45 4.72
CA ASN A 708 17.67 -30.47 4.52
C ASN A 708 17.47 -29.19 5.38
N GLU A 709 17.46 -29.32 6.71
CA GLU A 709 17.35 -28.19 7.67
C GLU A 709 18.53 -27.20 7.59
N ASN A 710 19.66 -27.59 6.97
CA ASN A 710 20.88 -26.78 6.91
C ASN A 710 20.94 -25.77 5.74
N ASP A 711 19.98 -25.77 4.81
CA ASP A 711 19.94 -24.81 3.70
C ASP A 711 19.07 -23.59 4.07
N ALA A 712 19.69 -22.41 4.19
CA ALA A 712 19.02 -21.16 4.49
C ALA A 712 17.95 -20.78 3.44
N PHE A 713 18.12 -21.22 2.19
CA PHE A 713 17.15 -20.98 1.12
C PHE A 713 15.81 -21.69 1.37
N ASN A 714 15.83 -22.87 2.01
CA ASN A 714 14.63 -23.64 2.33
C ASN A 714 13.69 -22.95 3.34
N ASN A 715 14.17 -21.97 4.10
CA ASN A 715 13.36 -21.29 5.11
C ASN A 715 12.66 -20.02 4.59
N ILE A 716 12.93 -19.62 3.34
CA ILE A 716 12.41 -18.40 2.73
C ILE A 716 11.05 -18.69 2.09
N GLU A 717 10.01 -17.98 2.51
CA GLU A 717 8.64 -18.22 2.02
C GLU A 717 8.19 -17.18 0.99
N SER A 718 8.59 -15.92 1.15
CA SER A 718 8.15 -14.81 0.29
C SER A 718 9.29 -14.24 -0.55
N ILE A 719 8.94 -13.65 -1.70
CA ILE A 719 9.93 -12.97 -2.55
C ILE A 719 10.56 -11.74 -1.87
N LEU A 720 9.81 -11.06 -1.01
CA LEU A 720 10.34 -9.92 -0.26
C LEU A 720 11.43 -10.37 0.72
N GLU A 721 11.18 -11.46 1.45
CA GLU A 721 12.16 -12.05 2.37
C GLU A 721 13.40 -12.55 1.62
N TYR A 722 13.23 -13.16 0.45
CA TYR A 722 14.34 -13.56 -0.42
C TYR A 722 15.23 -12.37 -0.79
N ALA A 723 14.63 -11.28 -1.27
CA ALA A 723 15.35 -10.09 -1.67
C ALA A 723 16.01 -9.36 -0.49
N GLN A 724 15.38 -9.35 0.69
CA GLN A 724 15.99 -8.81 1.91
C GLN A 724 17.22 -9.64 2.32
N THR A 725 17.12 -10.96 2.25
CA THR A 725 18.21 -11.89 2.60
C THR A 725 19.39 -11.76 1.63
N LYS A 726 19.14 -11.57 0.33
CA LYS A 726 20.18 -11.23 -0.67
C LYS A 726 20.77 -9.82 -0.47
N GLY A 727 20.15 -8.99 0.38
CA GLY A 727 20.64 -7.66 0.72
C GLY A 727 20.31 -6.58 -0.32
N VAL A 728 19.20 -6.72 -1.03
CA VAL A 728 18.67 -5.68 -1.94
C VAL A 728 18.46 -4.39 -1.17
N PHE A 729 18.77 -3.26 -1.81
CA PHE A 729 18.63 -1.96 -1.19
C PHE A 729 17.17 -1.68 -0.79
N SER A 730 16.96 -1.38 0.49
CA SER A 730 15.64 -1.29 1.09
C SER A 730 15.37 0.10 1.65
N ILE A 731 14.19 0.64 1.34
CA ILE A 731 13.76 1.99 1.72
C ILE A 731 12.43 1.88 2.48
N LEU A 732 12.44 2.30 3.74
CA LEU A 732 11.25 2.43 4.57
C LEU A 732 10.54 3.75 4.24
N LEU A 733 9.26 3.68 3.87
CA LEU A 733 8.39 4.85 3.82
C LEU A 733 8.05 5.28 5.25
N ASP A 734 8.63 6.39 5.67
CA ASP A 734 8.83 6.75 7.08
C ASP A 734 7.71 7.59 7.71
N LYS A 735 6.63 7.91 6.99
CA LYS A 735 5.57 8.82 7.48
C LYS A 735 4.18 8.22 7.35
N ASN A 736 3.42 8.21 8.45
CA ASN A 736 2.03 7.76 8.44
C ASN A 736 1.07 8.94 8.20
N TYR A 737 0.41 8.91 7.04
CA TYR A 737 -0.59 9.91 6.67
C TYR A 737 -2.03 9.48 7.01
N ARG A 738 -2.25 8.18 7.24
CA ARG A 738 -3.59 7.62 7.45
C ARG A 738 -4.22 8.03 8.78
N SER A 739 -3.52 7.78 9.89
CA SER A 739 -4.13 7.83 11.20
C SER A 739 -4.31 9.28 11.64
N GLU A 740 -5.51 9.60 12.13
CA GLU A 740 -5.82 10.92 12.69
C GLU A 740 -5.21 11.12 14.08
N HIS A 741 -4.94 10.03 14.80
CA HIS A 741 -4.33 10.06 16.13
C HIS A 741 -3.04 9.25 16.13
N ALA A 742 -1.98 9.81 16.71
CA ALA A 742 -0.68 9.17 16.81
C ALA A 742 -0.72 7.91 17.67
N ALA A 743 -1.52 7.89 18.75
CA ALA A 743 -1.67 6.73 19.64
C ALA A 743 -2.07 5.44 18.89
N LEU A 744 -2.78 5.54 17.76
CA LEU A 744 -3.14 4.39 16.93
C LEU A 744 -1.93 3.70 16.28
N MET A 745 -0.79 4.37 16.17
CA MET A 745 0.39 3.89 15.44
C MET A 745 1.68 3.93 16.24
N THR A 746 1.72 4.53 17.44
CA THR A 746 2.93 4.59 18.29
C THR A 746 3.36 3.21 18.78
N PHE A 747 2.42 2.34 19.14
CA PHE A 747 2.72 0.94 19.45
C PHE A 747 3.43 0.28 18.25
N ASN A 748 2.84 0.42 17.05
CA ASN A 748 3.39 -0.17 15.84
C ASN A 748 4.78 0.39 15.50
N SER A 749 4.93 1.71 15.57
CA SER A 749 6.19 2.41 15.31
C SER A 749 7.32 1.89 16.19
N LYS A 750 7.07 1.68 17.50
CA LYS A 750 8.07 1.15 18.44
C LYS A 750 8.44 -0.31 18.16
N HIS A 751 7.45 -1.18 18.05
CA HIS A 751 7.67 -2.64 18.07
C HIS A 751 8.00 -3.26 16.71
N PHE A 752 7.62 -2.60 15.61
CA PHE A 752 7.82 -3.15 14.26
C PHE A 752 8.72 -2.27 13.39
N TYR A 753 8.86 -0.98 13.70
CA TYR A 753 9.55 -0.01 12.84
C TYR A 753 10.64 0.80 13.55
N ASN A 754 11.17 0.32 14.68
CA ASN A 754 12.30 0.92 15.42
C ASN A 754 12.15 2.42 15.73
N CYS A 755 10.92 2.91 15.84
CA CYS A 755 10.58 4.34 15.96
C CYS A 755 10.94 5.21 14.75
N ASP A 756 11.37 4.63 13.63
CA ASP A 756 11.68 5.34 12.39
C ASP A 756 10.40 5.81 11.65
N LEU A 757 9.26 5.17 11.93
CA LEU A 757 7.97 5.59 11.42
C LEU A 757 7.43 6.82 12.18
N LYS A 758 7.44 7.99 11.53
CA LYS A 758 6.87 9.25 12.02
C LYS A 758 5.34 9.20 12.01
N VAL A 759 4.78 9.48 13.18
CA VAL A 759 3.34 9.48 13.47
C VAL A 759 3.00 10.77 14.18
N ALA A 760 1.94 11.43 13.73
CA ALA A 760 1.49 12.67 14.33
C ALA A 760 -0.03 12.77 14.37
N ASN A 761 -0.55 13.43 15.41
CA ASN A 761 -1.96 13.77 15.54
C ASN A 761 -2.39 14.70 14.41
N SER A 762 -3.64 14.60 13.97
CA SER A 762 -4.28 15.63 13.15
C SER A 762 -4.71 16.78 14.04
N PHE A 763 -4.47 18.02 13.61
CA PHE A 763 -4.73 19.21 14.43
C PHE A 763 -6.17 19.28 14.97
N LYS A 764 -7.18 19.00 14.12
CA LYS A 764 -8.62 19.05 14.49
C LYS A 764 -9.11 17.86 15.34
N SER A 765 -8.31 16.82 15.49
CA SER A 765 -8.69 15.60 16.22
C SER A 765 -8.06 15.52 17.62
N SER A 766 -7.29 16.54 18.03
CA SER A 766 -6.60 16.57 19.33
C SER A 766 -7.59 16.59 20.51
N GLY A 767 -7.51 15.59 21.40
CA GLY A 767 -8.25 15.56 22.67
C GLY A 767 -9.49 14.63 22.72
N LYS A 768 -9.68 13.74 21.74
CA LYS A 768 -10.69 12.67 21.79
C LYS A 768 -10.00 11.32 21.95
N ASN A 769 -10.49 10.52 22.91
CA ASN A 769 -9.96 9.19 23.23
C ASN A 769 -9.97 8.29 21.98
N SER A 770 -8.79 8.12 21.37
CA SER A 770 -8.62 7.42 20.09
C SER A 770 -8.57 5.90 20.22
N ILE A 771 -8.16 5.41 21.39
CA ILE A 771 -8.23 4.02 21.80
C ILE A 771 -9.10 3.99 23.06
N GLU A 772 -10.23 3.31 22.98
CA GLU A 772 -11.12 3.07 24.12
C GLU A 772 -11.01 1.60 24.51
N VAL A 773 -10.83 1.32 25.80
CA VAL A 773 -10.62 -0.03 26.31
C VAL A 773 -11.75 -0.35 27.28
N ILE A 774 -12.49 -1.41 26.98
CA ILE A 774 -13.63 -1.88 27.76
C ILE A 774 -13.25 -3.25 28.32
N ASN A 775 -13.14 -3.33 29.65
CA ASN A 775 -12.99 -4.61 30.33
C ASN A 775 -14.38 -5.24 30.50
N VAL A 776 -14.66 -6.28 29.72
CA VAL A 776 -15.98 -6.93 29.70
C VAL A 776 -16.14 -7.91 30.86
N GLY A 777 -15.04 -8.46 31.39
CA GLY A 777 -15.09 -9.51 32.42
C GLY A 777 -15.75 -10.81 31.96
N GLY A 778 -15.87 -11.01 30.64
CA GLY A 778 -16.39 -12.24 30.02
C GLY A 778 -15.47 -13.45 30.23
N ILE A 779 -16.03 -14.65 30.09
CA ILE A 779 -15.34 -15.91 30.38
C ILE A 779 -15.03 -16.66 29.08
N TRP A 780 -13.80 -17.13 28.93
CA TRP A 780 -13.42 -17.95 27.79
C TRP A 780 -13.90 -19.39 27.99
N ASN A 781 -14.83 -19.84 27.16
CA ASN A 781 -15.42 -21.19 27.26
C ASN A 781 -14.57 -22.30 26.60
N GLY A 782 -13.34 -21.99 26.18
CA GLY A 782 -12.48 -22.88 25.40
C GLY A 782 -12.50 -22.62 23.90
N GLN A 783 -13.53 -21.92 23.39
CA GLN A 783 -13.68 -21.60 21.97
C GLN A 783 -13.98 -20.13 21.70
N SER A 784 -14.80 -19.49 22.54
CA SER A 784 -15.23 -18.10 22.39
C SER A 784 -15.54 -17.46 23.74
N ASN A 785 -15.72 -16.16 23.73
CA ASN A 785 -16.21 -15.34 24.84
C ASN A 785 -17.49 -14.63 24.36
N VAL A 786 -18.62 -15.10 24.86
CA VAL A 786 -19.95 -14.71 24.37
C VAL A 786 -20.31 -13.31 24.86
N GLU A 787 -19.90 -12.98 26.08
CA GLU A 787 -20.09 -11.66 26.68
C GLU A 787 -19.35 -10.59 25.87
N GLU A 788 -18.09 -10.84 25.48
CA GLU A 788 -17.39 -9.95 24.54
C GLU A 788 -18.07 -9.89 23.17
N SER A 789 -18.57 -11.02 22.66
CA SER A 789 -19.28 -11.07 21.37
C SER A 789 -20.54 -10.18 21.38
N GLN A 790 -21.28 -10.19 22.49
CA GLN A 790 -22.47 -9.35 22.66
C GLN A 790 -22.10 -7.86 22.74
N GLU A 791 -21.05 -7.53 23.51
CA GLU A 791 -20.63 -6.15 23.70
C GLU A 791 -20.11 -5.53 22.39
N VAL A 792 -19.30 -6.24 21.60
CA VAL A 792 -18.82 -5.68 20.31
C VAL A 792 -19.94 -5.45 19.30
N VAL A 793 -20.98 -6.31 19.29
CA VAL A 793 -22.15 -6.12 18.41
C VAL A 793 -22.97 -4.91 18.85
N LYS A 794 -23.16 -4.74 20.17
CA LYS A 794 -23.82 -3.57 20.73
C LYS A 794 -23.06 -2.28 20.39
N ILE A 795 -21.74 -2.26 20.56
CA ILE A 795 -20.90 -1.11 20.19
C ILE A 795 -21.00 -0.81 18.69
N ALA A 796 -20.99 -1.83 17.83
CA ALA A 796 -21.15 -1.65 16.40
C ALA A 796 -22.49 -0.99 16.06
N MET A 797 -23.57 -1.40 16.75
CA MET A 797 -24.90 -0.82 16.59
C MET A 797 -24.95 0.66 17.03
N GLU A 798 -24.33 1.01 18.16
CA GLU A 798 -24.27 2.39 18.67
C GLU A 798 -23.44 3.35 17.80
N ASN A 799 -22.58 2.80 16.94
CA ASN A 799 -21.64 3.56 16.12
C ASN A 799 -21.94 3.49 14.61
N LYS A 800 -22.99 2.76 14.19
CA LYS A 800 -23.35 2.52 12.79
C LYS A 800 -23.52 3.80 11.96
N ASP A 801 -24.04 4.87 12.56
CA ASP A 801 -24.32 6.15 11.90
C ASP A 801 -23.18 7.18 12.10
N LYS A 802 -22.24 6.91 13.01
CA LYS A 802 -21.13 7.82 13.34
C LYS A 802 -19.93 7.63 12.40
N TYR A 803 -19.78 6.43 11.83
CA TYR A 803 -18.64 6.05 11.01
C TYR A 803 -19.11 5.43 9.70
N GLU A 804 -18.45 5.77 8.60
CA GLU A 804 -18.84 5.31 7.26
C GLU A 804 -18.58 3.80 7.07
N LYS A 805 -17.46 3.34 7.63
CA LYS A 805 -17.03 1.95 7.58
C LYS A 805 -16.53 1.49 8.95
N ILE A 806 -16.96 0.30 9.35
CA ILE A 806 -16.63 -0.35 10.62
C ILE A 806 -16.05 -1.73 10.33
N ILE A 807 -15.00 -2.12 11.06
CA ILE A 807 -14.53 -3.51 11.09
C ILE A 807 -14.66 -4.02 12.53
N ILE A 808 -15.31 -5.17 12.72
CA ILE A 808 -15.23 -5.97 13.94
C ILE A 808 -14.14 -7.03 13.73
N LEU A 809 -13.10 -6.97 14.57
CA LEU A 809 -11.96 -7.86 14.54
C LEU A 809 -12.02 -8.85 15.70
N ALA A 810 -12.09 -10.13 15.37
CA ALA A 810 -12.03 -11.23 16.32
C ALA A 810 -10.63 -11.84 16.38
N PHE A 811 -10.14 -12.19 17.57
CA PHE A 811 -8.80 -12.78 17.71
C PHE A 811 -8.70 -14.24 17.24
N ASN A 812 -9.84 -14.91 17.00
CA ASN A 812 -9.89 -16.25 16.45
C ASN A 812 -11.20 -16.49 15.67
N VAL A 813 -11.23 -17.55 14.85
CA VAL A 813 -12.35 -17.91 13.96
C VAL A 813 -13.64 -18.24 14.71
N ASN A 814 -13.54 -18.88 15.88
CA ASN A 814 -14.72 -19.24 16.68
C ASN A 814 -15.37 -17.99 17.28
N GLN A 815 -14.57 -17.01 17.72
CA GLN A 815 -15.04 -15.71 18.16
C GLN A 815 -15.72 -14.94 17.02
N GLN A 816 -15.13 -14.95 15.81
CA GLN A 816 -15.76 -14.37 14.61
C GLN A 816 -17.14 -15.00 14.36
N SER A 817 -17.23 -16.33 14.40
CA SER A 817 -18.48 -17.07 14.18
C SER A 817 -19.54 -16.76 15.24
N SER A 818 -19.12 -16.57 16.50
CA SER A 818 -19.99 -16.16 17.61
C SER A 818 -20.60 -14.78 17.36
N ILE A 819 -19.78 -13.80 16.94
CA ILE A 819 -20.22 -12.44 16.61
C ILE A 819 -21.18 -12.44 15.41
N GLU A 820 -20.80 -13.13 14.32
CA GLU A 820 -21.63 -13.24 13.12
C GLU A 820 -23.00 -13.83 13.44
N LYS A 821 -23.04 -14.89 14.27
CA LYS A 821 -24.29 -15.52 14.70
C LYS A 821 -25.20 -14.51 15.41
N ILE A 822 -24.67 -13.74 16.37
CA ILE A 822 -25.46 -12.72 17.08
C ILE A 822 -26.01 -11.67 16.11
N ILE A 823 -25.20 -11.22 15.14
CA ILE A 823 -25.62 -10.24 14.14
C ILE A 823 -26.77 -10.79 13.29
N PHE A 824 -26.62 -11.98 12.72
CA PHE A 824 -27.63 -12.58 11.84
C PHE A 824 -28.91 -12.97 12.58
N ASP A 825 -28.81 -13.36 13.85
CA ASP A 825 -29.97 -13.78 14.65
C ASP A 825 -30.77 -12.58 15.20
N SER A 826 -30.13 -11.44 15.48
CA SER A 826 -30.74 -10.36 16.28
C SER A 826 -30.56 -8.93 15.76
N TYR A 827 -29.70 -8.68 14.75
CA TYR A 827 -29.39 -7.32 14.28
C TYR A 827 -29.49 -7.19 12.73
N PRO A 828 -30.71 -7.13 12.16
CA PRO A 828 -30.92 -7.03 10.71
C PRO A 828 -30.28 -5.81 10.04
N GLU A 829 -30.09 -4.72 10.78
CA GLU A 829 -29.45 -3.51 10.26
C GLU A 829 -27.93 -3.69 10.06
N LEU A 830 -27.27 -4.34 11.00
CA LEU A 830 -25.84 -4.68 10.88
C LEU A 830 -25.64 -5.72 9.77
N GLU A 831 -26.55 -6.68 9.64
CA GLU A 831 -26.55 -7.61 8.50
C GLU A 831 -26.62 -6.85 7.15
N LYS A 832 -27.52 -5.87 7.01
CA LYS A 832 -27.57 -5.03 5.80
C LYS A 832 -26.27 -4.29 5.54
N MET A 833 -25.61 -3.80 6.58
CA MET A 833 -24.30 -3.13 6.46
C MET A 833 -23.20 -4.09 6.00
N ILE A 834 -23.25 -5.38 6.39
CA ILE A 834 -22.34 -6.41 5.89
C ILE A 834 -22.51 -6.58 4.38
N TYR A 835 -23.74 -6.74 3.90
CA TYR A 835 -24.00 -6.85 2.45
C TYR A 835 -23.65 -5.59 1.67
N ALA A 836 -23.74 -4.40 2.30
CA ALA A 836 -23.34 -3.13 1.73
C ALA A 836 -21.82 -2.84 1.83
N ASN A 837 -21.02 -3.77 2.39
CA ASN A 837 -19.58 -3.61 2.64
C ASN A 837 -19.22 -2.40 3.53
N LYS A 838 -20.16 -1.96 4.39
CA LYS A 838 -19.96 -0.92 5.41
C LYS A 838 -19.54 -1.51 6.77
N LEU A 839 -19.92 -2.76 7.04
CA LEU A 839 -19.47 -3.52 8.21
C LEU A 839 -18.74 -4.77 7.74
N ILE A 840 -17.54 -5.03 8.26
CA ILE A 840 -16.79 -6.25 8.00
C ILE A 840 -16.52 -6.95 9.32
N VAL A 841 -16.76 -8.25 9.39
CA VAL A 841 -16.47 -9.07 10.57
C VAL A 841 -15.41 -10.09 10.17
N ASN A 842 -14.18 -9.91 10.64
CA ASN A 842 -13.04 -10.75 10.25
C ASN A 842 -12.23 -11.17 11.47
N ASN A 843 -11.47 -12.26 11.33
CA ASN A 843 -10.46 -12.65 12.30
C ASN A 843 -9.06 -12.08 11.94
N LEU A 844 -8.09 -12.26 12.83
CA LEU A 844 -6.71 -11.79 12.65
C LEU A 844 -6.02 -12.28 11.36
N GLU A 845 -6.35 -13.47 10.88
CA GLU A 845 -5.77 -14.04 9.65
C GLU A 845 -6.33 -13.36 8.39
N ASN A 846 -7.58 -12.86 8.46
CA ASN A 846 -8.34 -12.39 7.28
C ASN A 846 -8.46 -10.86 7.15
N ILE A 847 -7.95 -10.05 8.08
CA ILE A 847 -8.15 -8.58 8.08
C ILE A 847 -7.27 -7.82 7.06
N GLN A 848 -6.35 -8.49 6.36
CA GLN A 848 -5.34 -7.81 5.56
C GLN A 848 -5.87 -7.15 4.29
N GLY A 849 -5.52 -5.87 4.10
CA GLY A 849 -5.90 -5.06 2.93
C GLY A 849 -7.14 -4.20 3.18
N GLU A 850 -7.89 -4.49 4.24
CA GLU A 850 -9.02 -3.68 4.69
C GLU A 850 -8.58 -2.57 5.64
N GLU A 851 -9.33 -1.47 5.63
CA GLU A 851 -9.21 -0.34 6.55
C GLU A 851 -10.61 0.24 6.83
N ALA A 852 -10.79 0.84 7.99
CA ALA A 852 -12.05 1.43 8.41
C ALA A 852 -11.83 2.63 9.33
N ASP A 853 -12.87 3.46 9.44
CA ASP A 853 -12.86 4.61 10.33
C ASP A 853 -12.81 4.17 11.79
N LEU A 854 -13.60 3.14 12.12
CA LEU A 854 -13.69 2.51 13.43
C LEU A 854 -13.30 1.02 13.33
N ILE A 855 -12.39 0.59 14.21
CA ILE A 855 -12.13 -0.84 14.47
C ILE A 855 -12.65 -1.18 15.86
N ILE A 856 -13.46 -2.23 15.95
CA ILE A 856 -13.94 -2.80 17.21
C ILE A 856 -13.26 -4.15 17.37
N VAL A 857 -12.53 -4.36 18.46
CA VAL A 857 -11.73 -5.58 18.68
C VAL A 857 -12.36 -6.41 19.79
N SER A 858 -12.50 -7.71 19.58
CA SER A 858 -12.75 -8.70 20.64
C SER A 858 -11.52 -9.59 20.80
N VAL A 859 -10.85 -9.47 21.96
CA VAL A 859 -9.65 -10.25 22.33
C VAL A 859 -10.02 -11.68 22.72
N ALA A 860 -11.20 -11.87 23.29
CA ALA A 860 -11.84 -13.10 23.74
C ALA A 860 -11.17 -13.82 24.93
N TYR A 861 -9.86 -13.73 25.08
CA TYR A 861 -9.13 -14.45 26.13
C TYR A 861 -9.37 -13.87 27.53
N ASP A 862 -9.35 -14.75 28.54
CA ASP A 862 -9.45 -14.42 29.96
C ASP A 862 -8.19 -14.84 30.74
N SER A 863 -8.15 -14.56 32.05
CA SER A 863 -7.00 -14.88 32.91
C SER A 863 -6.73 -16.39 33.08
N LYS A 864 -7.67 -17.27 32.73
CA LYS A 864 -7.53 -18.73 32.83
C LYS A 864 -7.10 -19.37 31.51
N THR A 865 -7.07 -18.60 30.43
CA THR A 865 -6.80 -19.08 29.08
C THR A 865 -5.33 -19.48 28.91
N LYS A 866 -5.08 -20.68 28.37
CA LYS A 866 -3.71 -21.12 28.00
C LYS A 866 -3.27 -20.49 26.67
N LEU A 867 -2.69 -19.29 26.74
CA LEU A 867 -2.29 -18.49 25.57
C LEU A 867 -1.25 -19.16 24.67
N THR A 868 -0.39 -20.04 25.18
CA THR A 868 0.65 -20.72 24.38
C THR A 868 0.11 -21.51 23.18
N SER A 869 -1.14 -21.98 23.25
CA SER A 869 -1.80 -22.69 22.15
C SER A 869 -2.54 -21.79 21.15
N THR A 870 -2.67 -20.49 21.44
CA THR A 870 -3.44 -19.53 20.65
C THR A 870 -2.62 -18.95 19.49
N TYR A 871 -3.29 -18.37 18.50
CA TYR A 871 -2.63 -17.81 17.31
C TYR A 871 -1.65 -16.67 17.65
N VAL A 872 -1.96 -15.85 18.66
CA VAL A 872 -1.09 -14.74 19.09
C VAL A 872 0.27 -15.19 19.65
N ALA A 873 0.41 -16.44 20.08
CA ALA A 873 1.66 -16.99 20.61
C ALA A 873 2.49 -17.77 19.57
N ARG A 874 1.95 -18.03 18.38
CA ARG A 874 2.57 -18.79 17.30
C ARG A 874 3.35 -17.88 16.35
N LYS A 875 4.25 -18.46 15.55
CA LYS A 875 4.97 -17.75 14.47
C LYS A 875 3.97 -17.04 13.55
N GLY A 876 4.10 -15.73 13.41
CA GLY A 876 3.21 -14.88 12.61
C GLY A 876 2.14 -14.15 13.44
N GLY A 877 1.95 -14.50 14.71
CA GLY A 877 1.03 -13.83 15.63
C GLY A 877 1.34 -12.34 15.78
N ARG A 878 2.63 -11.96 15.90
CA ARG A 878 3.04 -10.55 15.96
C ARG A 878 2.72 -9.79 14.68
N ASN A 879 2.88 -10.43 13.52
CA ASN A 879 2.63 -9.83 12.21
C ASN A 879 1.13 -9.57 12.03
N ALA A 880 0.29 -10.51 12.46
CA ALA A 880 -1.16 -10.34 12.47
C ALA A 880 -1.61 -9.23 13.43
N LEU A 881 -0.97 -9.13 14.60
CA LEU A 881 -1.23 -8.04 15.54
C LEU A 881 -0.84 -6.67 14.96
N ASN A 882 0.33 -6.54 14.32
CA ASN A 882 0.74 -5.32 13.61
C ASN A 882 -0.31 -4.93 12.56
N VAL A 883 -0.77 -5.91 11.79
CA VAL A 883 -1.81 -5.74 10.77
C VAL A 883 -3.13 -5.27 11.40
N ALA A 884 -3.54 -5.86 12.52
CA ALA A 884 -4.77 -5.51 13.22
C ALA A 884 -4.77 -4.08 13.78
N THR A 885 -3.71 -3.71 14.50
CA THR A 885 -3.64 -2.41 15.19
C THR A 885 -3.42 -1.24 14.24
N SER A 886 -2.99 -1.49 12.99
CA SER A 886 -2.75 -0.46 11.98
C SER A 886 -3.94 -0.19 11.03
N ARG A 887 -5.11 -0.82 11.24
CA ARG A 887 -6.29 -0.68 10.34
C ARG A 887 -7.19 0.51 10.63
N ALA A 888 -7.12 1.07 11.83
CA ALA A 888 -7.98 2.18 12.24
C ALA A 888 -7.51 3.51 11.65
N LYS A 889 -8.43 4.29 11.06
CA LYS A 889 -8.18 5.67 10.66
C LYS A 889 -8.42 6.66 11.79
N LYS A 890 -9.55 6.51 12.50
CA LYS A 890 -10.03 7.47 13.49
C LYS A 890 -10.04 6.92 14.91
N LYS A 891 -10.61 5.72 15.12
CA LYS A 891 -10.81 5.18 16.47
C LYS A 891 -10.67 3.66 16.53
N MET A 892 -10.18 3.17 17.67
CA MET A 892 -10.25 1.77 18.08
C MET A 892 -11.05 1.64 19.37
N ILE A 893 -11.91 0.63 19.45
CA ILE A 893 -12.58 0.21 20.68
C ILE A 893 -12.18 -1.23 20.95
N ILE A 894 -11.54 -1.50 22.08
CA ILE A 894 -11.02 -2.81 22.45
C ILE A 894 -11.87 -3.39 23.58
N CYS A 895 -12.54 -4.50 23.30
CA CYS A 895 -13.16 -5.34 24.32
C CYS A 895 -12.18 -6.45 24.71
N LYS A 896 -11.82 -6.49 25.99
CA LYS A 896 -10.91 -7.50 26.55
C LYS A 896 -11.43 -8.04 27.89
N SER A 897 -11.04 -9.27 28.22
CA SER A 897 -11.25 -9.91 29.53
C SER A 897 -9.95 -10.33 30.22
N ILE A 898 -8.79 -9.85 29.75
CA ILE A 898 -7.45 -10.25 30.21
C ILE A 898 -6.59 -9.02 30.54
N SER A 899 -5.75 -9.13 31.57
CA SER A 899 -4.69 -8.16 31.89
C SER A 899 -3.31 -8.70 31.51
N SER A 900 -2.32 -7.81 31.36
CA SER A 900 -0.94 -8.21 31.10
C SER A 900 -0.33 -9.02 32.24
N SER A 901 -0.77 -8.76 33.48
CA SER A 901 -0.34 -9.48 34.68
C SER A 901 -0.81 -10.93 34.72
N ASP A 902 -1.85 -11.28 33.98
CA ASP A 902 -2.33 -12.67 33.83
C ASP A 902 -1.40 -13.50 32.93
N ILE A 903 -0.56 -12.86 32.12
CA ILE A 903 0.37 -13.51 31.19
C ILE A 903 1.68 -13.88 31.91
N THR A 904 1.62 -14.98 32.66
CA THR A 904 2.70 -15.50 33.53
C THR A 904 3.36 -16.75 32.94
N THR A 905 4.07 -16.61 31.82
CA THR A 905 4.82 -17.75 31.22
C THR A 905 6.32 -17.54 31.40
N SER A 906 7.05 -18.59 31.79
CA SER A 906 8.52 -18.53 32.03
C SER A 906 9.35 -18.52 30.74
N ASN A 907 8.78 -18.95 29.61
CA ASN A 907 9.44 -19.00 28.31
C ASN A 907 8.50 -18.39 27.25
N ILE A 908 8.47 -17.05 27.20
CA ILE A 908 7.57 -16.28 26.32
C ILE A 908 8.17 -16.21 24.91
N SER A 909 7.43 -16.66 23.89
CA SER A 909 7.83 -16.46 22.49
C SER A 909 7.85 -14.97 22.16
N LYS A 910 8.68 -14.55 21.19
CA LYS A 910 8.71 -13.14 20.74
C LYS A 910 7.32 -12.64 20.34
N ASP A 911 6.50 -13.49 19.72
CA ASP A 911 5.12 -13.17 19.36
C ASP A 911 4.23 -12.91 20.58
N LEU A 912 4.29 -13.78 21.60
CA LEU A 912 3.53 -13.61 22.83
C LEU A 912 4.01 -12.40 23.65
N GLN A 913 5.31 -12.08 23.60
CA GLN A 913 5.85 -10.88 24.26
C GLN A 913 5.24 -9.61 23.67
N VAL A 914 5.20 -9.49 22.34
CA VAL A 914 4.60 -8.33 21.67
C VAL A 914 3.11 -8.22 21.97
N PHE A 915 2.39 -9.34 22.06
CA PHE A 915 0.99 -9.33 22.50
C PHE A 915 0.84 -8.84 23.95
N LYS A 916 1.71 -9.28 24.87
CA LYS A 916 1.73 -8.79 26.26
C LYS A 916 2.00 -7.29 26.30
N ASP A 917 3.01 -6.82 25.59
CA ASP A 917 3.37 -5.40 25.50
C ASP A 917 2.23 -4.55 24.92
N TRP A 918 1.41 -5.13 24.04
CA TRP A 918 0.21 -4.48 23.51
C TRP A 918 -0.88 -4.35 24.58
N ILE A 919 -1.13 -5.39 25.38
CA ILE A 919 -2.08 -5.30 26.49
C ILE A 919 -1.62 -4.25 27.52
N ASP A 920 -0.32 -4.22 27.85
CA ASP A 920 0.27 -3.17 28.71
C ASP A 920 0.08 -1.77 28.11
N PHE A 921 0.30 -1.63 26.80
CA PHE A 921 0.09 -0.38 26.08
C PHE A 921 -1.37 0.11 26.13
N LEU A 922 -2.34 -0.80 26.07
CA LEU A 922 -3.77 -0.46 26.17
C LEU A 922 -4.15 0.11 27.54
N ASP A 923 -3.44 -0.28 28.60
CA ASP A 923 -3.71 0.18 29.98
C ASP A 923 -3.04 1.53 30.29
N LEU A 924 -2.20 2.06 29.38
CA LEU A 924 -1.60 3.39 29.49
C LEU A 924 -2.62 4.51 29.23
N SER A 925 -2.37 5.69 29.81
CA SER A 925 -3.14 6.89 29.47
C SER A 925 -2.92 7.31 28.01
N GLU A 926 -3.89 8.02 27.41
CA GLU A 926 -3.76 8.54 26.03
C GLU A 926 -2.47 9.36 25.82
N TYR A 927 -2.05 10.09 26.86
CA TYR A 927 -0.82 10.86 26.87
C TYR A 927 0.44 9.98 26.75
N GLU A 928 0.49 8.88 27.50
CA GLU A 928 1.58 7.90 27.46
C GLU A 928 1.55 7.10 26.15
N GLN A 929 0.36 6.69 25.69
CA GLN A 929 0.19 6.01 24.41
C GLN A 929 0.74 6.85 23.25
N THR A 930 0.41 8.14 23.22
CA THR A 930 0.90 9.09 22.20
C THR A 930 2.43 9.21 22.19
N ARG A 931 3.08 8.96 23.33
CA ARG A 931 4.53 9.10 23.53
C ARG A 931 5.28 7.78 23.54
N TYR A 932 4.58 6.67 23.36
CA TYR A 932 5.11 5.33 23.52
C TYR A 932 6.29 5.03 22.58
N ALA A 933 6.27 5.61 21.37
CA ALA A 933 7.30 5.45 20.33
C ALA A 933 8.51 6.39 20.50
N LYS A 934 8.74 6.97 21.68
CA LYS A 934 10.02 7.62 21.96
C LYS A 934 11.08 6.54 22.21
N LYS A 935 12.25 6.67 21.58
CA LYS A 935 13.40 5.80 21.89
C LYS A 935 13.66 5.88 23.41
N PRO A 936 13.80 4.74 24.12
CA PRO A 936 14.05 4.76 25.54
C PRO A 936 15.38 5.45 25.82
N PHE A 937 15.34 6.42 26.74
CA PHE A 937 16.53 6.90 27.44
C PHE A 937 17.11 5.73 28.25
N HIS A 938 18.43 5.63 28.34
CA HIS A 938 19.06 4.84 29.40
C HIS A 938 18.57 5.40 30.75
N LEU A 939 17.85 4.57 31.50
CA LEU A 939 17.38 4.88 32.85
C LEU A 939 18.53 4.62 33.81
N GLU A 940 19.27 5.66 34.20
CA GLU A 940 19.95 5.69 35.48
C GLU A 940 19.14 6.56 36.45
N ASN A 941 18.99 6.06 37.68
CA ASN A 941 18.21 6.67 38.75
C ASN A 941 18.76 8.07 39.08
N ASP A 942 17.95 9.12 38.92
CA ASP A 942 17.82 10.25 39.88
C ASP A 942 16.91 11.36 39.31
N ASP A 943 16.22 12.05 40.23
CA ASP A 943 15.09 12.97 40.08
C ASP A 943 15.35 14.31 39.33
N HIS A 944 16.25 14.34 38.34
CA HIS A 944 16.40 15.50 37.46
C HIS A 944 16.48 15.07 35.99
N LEU A 945 15.31 15.10 35.33
CA LEU A 945 15.15 14.88 33.90
C LEU A 945 15.90 15.95 33.08
N ILE A 946 17.15 15.68 32.75
CA ILE A 946 17.87 16.34 31.66
C ILE A 946 17.63 15.54 30.39
N ILE A 947 17.08 16.24 29.40
CA ILE A 947 16.84 15.75 28.05
C ILE A 947 18.20 15.72 27.33
N GLU A 948 18.87 14.58 27.24
CA GLU A 948 19.91 14.36 26.23
C GLU A 948 19.23 14.01 24.89
N GLU A 949 18.82 15.06 24.17
CA GLU A 949 18.33 14.94 22.80
C GLU A 949 19.49 14.64 21.85
N GLU A 950 19.42 13.55 21.08
CA GLU A 950 20.16 13.37 19.81
C GLU A 950 19.60 14.30 18.69
N LYS A 951 19.25 15.55 19.04
CA LYS A 951 19.46 16.65 18.10
C LYS A 951 20.87 17.11 18.37
N GLY A 952 21.67 17.34 17.33
CA GLY A 952 22.85 18.18 17.46
C GLY A 952 22.41 19.60 17.82
N ASN A 953 21.91 19.83 19.04
CA ASN A 953 21.59 21.14 19.57
C ASN A 953 22.93 21.81 19.77
N SER A 954 23.39 22.43 18.69
CA SER A 954 24.40 23.45 18.79
C SER A 954 23.92 24.44 19.84
N LYS A 955 24.84 24.92 20.69
CA LYS A 955 24.59 26.01 21.65
C LYS A 955 23.80 27.17 21.04
N LEU A 956 23.89 27.39 19.73
CA LEU A 956 23.11 28.37 18.97
C LEU A 956 21.60 28.11 18.98
N PHE A 957 21.16 26.85 18.82
CA PHE A 957 19.73 26.51 18.80
C PHE A 957 19.09 26.75 20.16
N ASP A 958 19.71 26.31 21.24
CA ASP A 958 19.18 26.52 22.60
C ASP A 958 19.07 28.01 22.93
N LEU A 959 20.12 28.79 22.61
CA LEU A 959 20.10 30.25 22.74
C LEU A 959 19.02 30.91 21.88
N PHE A 960 18.76 30.37 20.69
CA PHE A 960 17.70 30.88 19.82
C PHE A 960 16.31 30.61 20.40
N VAL A 961 16.07 29.39 20.88
CA VAL A 961 14.80 29.02 21.53
C VAL A 961 14.54 29.92 22.75
N GLU A 962 15.55 30.11 23.61
CA GLU A 962 15.42 30.97 24.80
C GLU A 962 15.13 32.43 24.43
N ASP A 963 15.90 33.02 23.51
CA ASP A 963 15.68 34.39 23.04
C ASP A 963 14.30 34.54 22.39
N PHE A 964 13.87 33.57 21.60
CA PHE A 964 12.55 33.58 20.96
C PHE A 964 11.43 33.55 21.99
N VAL A 965 11.45 32.59 22.91
CA VAL A 965 10.43 32.40 23.95
C VAL A 965 10.31 33.65 24.82
N GLN A 966 11.43 34.21 25.29
CA GLN A 966 11.43 35.42 26.12
C GLN A 966 10.71 36.60 25.45
N HIS A 967 10.92 36.79 24.13
CA HIS A 967 10.26 37.88 23.40
C HIS A 967 8.76 37.63 23.20
N ILE A 968 8.35 36.38 22.97
CA ILE A 968 6.92 36.04 22.86
C ILE A 968 6.21 36.26 24.19
N GLU A 969 6.79 35.83 25.32
CA GLU A 969 6.19 36.03 26.66
C GLU A 969 6.01 37.53 26.99
N ASN A 970 6.98 38.36 26.61
CA ASN A 970 6.92 39.80 26.84
C ASN A 970 5.86 40.51 25.99
N ASN A 971 5.65 40.09 24.73
CA ASN A 971 4.72 40.73 23.80
C ASN A 971 3.30 40.16 23.88
N PHE A 972 3.13 38.89 24.26
CA PHE A 972 1.85 38.18 24.23
C PHE A 972 1.50 37.56 25.59
N LYS A 973 1.14 38.41 26.57
CA LYS A 973 0.85 37.98 27.96
C LYS A 973 -0.32 36.97 28.10
N SER A 974 -1.21 36.88 27.12
CA SER A 974 -2.36 35.96 27.12
C SER A 974 -2.01 34.56 26.60
N VAL A 975 -0.83 34.37 26.01
CA VAL A 975 -0.44 33.13 25.34
C VAL A 975 0.44 32.28 26.27
N LYS A 976 0.07 31.02 26.45
CA LYS A 976 0.90 30.03 27.15
C LYS A 976 1.82 29.34 26.14
N ILE A 977 3.11 29.26 26.46
CA ILE A 977 4.12 28.66 25.58
C ILE A 977 4.47 27.26 26.07
N ARG A 978 4.69 26.33 25.14
CA ARG A 978 5.31 25.03 25.41
C ARG A 978 6.45 24.78 24.44
N LYS A 979 7.64 24.53 24.97
CA LYS A 979 8.82 24.10 24.19
C LYS A 979 8.73 22.60 23.90
N ASN A 980 9.35 22.15 22.81
CA ASN A 980 9.40 20.74 22.39
C ASN A 980 8.02 20.08 22.45
N TYR A 981 7.02 20.73 21.87
CA TYR A 981 5.64 20.30 21.93
C TYR A 981 5.44 19.02 21.12
N ILE A 982 5.16 17.94 21.84
CA ILE A 982 5.02 16.60 21.26
C ILE A 982 3.66 16.45 20.60
N ILE A 983 3.66 16.05 19.34
CA ILE A 983 2.46 15.80 18.54
C ILE A 983 2.39 14.35 18.05
N GLY A 984 3.02 13.42 18.77
CA GLY A 984 3.17 12.00 18.44
C GLY A 984 4.57 11.54 18.80
N ASN A 985 5.32 10.98 17.83
CA ASN A 985 6.77 10.80 17.97
C ASN A 985 7.59 11.90 17.30
N THR A 986 6.93 12.98 16.86
CA THR A 986 7.55 14.21 16.36
C THR A 986 7.25 15.38 17.29
N THR A 987 7.99 16.48 17.12
CA THR A 987 7.89 17.67 17.97
C THR A 987 7.83 18.94 17.15
N ILE A 988 7.07 19.91 17.64
CA ILE A 988 7.15 21.32 17.24
C ILE A 988 8.06 22.02 18.25
N ASP A 989 9.05 22.81 17.80
CA ASP A 989 10.04 23.40 18.69
C ASP A 989 9.40 24.35 19.73
N VAL A 990 8.47 25.20 19.28
CA VAL A 990 7.69 26.09 20.16
C VAL A 990 6.21 26.07 19.76
N ALA A 991 5.32 25.77 20.72
CA ALA A 991 3.88 25.81 20.53
C ALA A 991 3.22 26.89 21.38
N LEU A 992 2.31 27.64 20.76
CA LEU A 992 1.55 28.72 21.36
C LEU A 992 0.12 28.25 21.68
N PHE A 993 -0.34 28.54 22.89
CA PHE A 993 -1.66 28.18 23.39
C PHE A 993 -2.43 29.41 23.86
N ASN A 994 -3.71 29.49 23.50
CA ASN A 994 -4.66 30.40 24.13
C ASN A 994 -5.51 29.57 25.10
N LYS A 995 -5.43 29.88 26.40
CA LYS A 995 -5.98 29.07 27.49
C LYS A 995 -5.49 27.60 27.44
N ARG A 996 -6.27 26.69 26.86
CA ARG A 996 -5.98 25.25 26.70
C ARG A 996 -5.87 24.80 25.25
N GLU A 997 -6.21 25.66 24.29
CA GLU A 997 -6.26 25.32 22.88
C GLU A 997 -4.94 25.67 22.19
N PHE A 998 -4.45 24.76 21.36
CA PHE A 998 -3.30 25.02 20.51
C PHE A 998 -3.70 26.03 19.44
N VAL A 999 -2.91 27.08 19.29
CA VAL A 999 -3.18 28.15 18.32
C VAL A 999 -2.19 28.08 17.17
N TYR A 1000 -0.90 27.94 17.48
CA TYR A 1000 0.14 28.12 16.47
C TYR A 1000 1.43 27.37 16.83
N GLY A 1001 2.06 26.73 15.84
CA GLY A 1001 3.33 26.04 15.98
C GLY A 1001 4.48 26.77 15.30
N ILE A 1002 5.65 26.74 15.89
CA ILE A 1002 6.83 27.46 15.40
C ILE A 1002 8.01 26.50 15.35
N PHE A 1003 8.61 26.38 14.16
CA PHE A 1003 9.86 25.68 13.92
C PHE A 1003 10.99 26.70 13.85
N LEU A 1004 12.05 26.46 14.62
CA LEU A 1004 13.19 27.37 14.73
C LEU A 1004 14.37 26.81 13.95
N ASP A 1005 14.69 27.40 12.81
CA ASP A 1005 15.81 26.96 11.97
C ASP A 1005 17.12 27.62 12.41
N ALA A 1006 17.95 26.85 13.13
CA ALA A 1006 19.32 27.21 13.49
C ALA A 1006 20.38 26.64 12.53
N PHE A 1007 19.97 26.17 11.34
CA PHE A 1007 20.85 25.72 10.26
C PHE A 1007 21.73 24.51 10.61
N SER A 1008 21.18 23.56 11.36
CA SER A 1008 21.91 22.38 11.87
C SER A 1008 22.20 21.29 10.83
N TYR A 1009 21.76 21.45 9.59
CA TYR A 1009 21.93 20.48 8.52
C TYR A 1009 23.35 20.49 7.93
N LYS A 1010 24.00 19.32 7.89
CA LYS A 1010 25.40 19.15 7.44
C LYS A 1010 25.56 19.07 5.91
N ASN A 1011 24.52 18.63 5.21
CA ASN A 1011 24.55 18.39 3.76
C ASN A 1011 23.17 18.68 3.13
N PRO A 1012 23.05 18.74 1.79
CA PRO A 1012 21.78 19.01 1.12
C PRO A 1012 20.65 18.04 1.48
N LYS A 1013 20.97 16.76 1.68
CA LYS A 1013 20.01 15.72 2.05
C LYS A 1013 19.38 16.00 3.42
N ASN A 1014 20.19 16.38 4.41
CA ASN A 1014 19.71 16.72 5.76
C ASN A 1014 18.79 17.96 5.73
N TYR A 1015 19.07 18.93 4.86
CA TYR A 1015 18.21 20.10 4.66
C TYR A 1015 16.85 19.71 4.07
N ILE A 1016 16.82 18.85 3.05
CA ILE A 1016 15.57 18.38 2.46
C ILE A 1016 14.76 17.54 3.45
N LEU A 1017 15.40 16.66 4.22
CA LEU A 1017 14.74 15.89 5.29
C LEU A 1017 14.11 16.80 6.36
N TYR A 1018 14.82 17.86 6.77
CA TYR A 1018 14.29 18.85 7.71
C TYR A 1018 13.02 19.53 7.16
N ARG A 1019 13.03 19.94 5.88
CA ARG A 1019 11.84 20.51 5.23
C ARG A 1019 10.70 19.50 5.11
N ASP A 1020 11.02 18.27 4.73
CA ASP A 1020 10.06 17.18 4.56
C ASP A 1020 9.34 16.83 5.86
N ASP A 1021 9.99 17.01 7.01
CA ASP A 1021 9.38 16.84 8.34
C ASP A 1021 8.38 17.95 8.67
N ILE A 1022 8.71 19.18 8.32
CA ILE A 1022 7.80 20.32 8.49
C ILE A 1022 6.57 20.14 7.58
N ASP A 1023 6.78 19.70 6.34
CA ASP A 1023 5.70 19.48 5.39
C ASP A 1023 4.80 18.29 5.80
N PHE A 1024 5.36 17.28 6.48
CA PHE A 1024 4.56 16.25 7.15
C PHE A 1024 3.64 16.85 8.22
N ILE A 1025 4.13 17.76 9.07
CA ILE A 1025 3.31 18.40 10.10
C ILE A 1025 2.23 19.31 9.48
N LYS A 1026 2.55 20.05 8.42
CA LYS A 1026 1.56 20.81 7.65
C LYS A 1026 0.47 19.92 7.07
N SER A 1027 0.84 18.73 6.57
CA SER A 1027 -0.13 17.75 6.03
C SER A 1027 -1.12 17.23 7.07
N LYS A 1028 -0.78 17.33 8.38
CA LYS A 1028 -1.66 17.05 9.51
C LYS A 1028 -2.52 18.25 9.93
N ASN A 1029 -2.59 19.29 9.07
CA ASN A 1029 -3.37 20.51 9.23
C ASN A 1029 -2.94 21.40 10.40
N TYR A 1030 -1.70 21.28 10.89
CA TYR A 1030 -1.20 22.22 11.89
C TYR A 1030 -0.87 23.58 11.26
N PRO A 1031 -1.32 24.69 11.86
CA PRO A 1031 -0.84 26.02 11.50
C PRO A 1031 0.58 26.20 12.03
N VAL A 1032 1.57 26.17 11.12
CA VAL A 1032 2.98 26.26 11.47
C VAL A 1032 3.72 27.36 10.72
N LEU A 1033 4.65 28.01 11.40
CA LEU A 1033 5.58 28.98 10.84
C LEU A 1033 7.02 28.50 11.05
N VAL A 1034 7.86 28.65 10.03
CA VAL A 1034 9.30 28.42 10.14
C VAL A 1034 9.98 29.76 10.29
N VAL A 1035 10.78 29.91 11.35
CA VAL A 1035 11.56 31.13 11.62
C VAL A 1035 13.02 30.74 11.69
N ASN A 1036 13.84 31.31 10.80
CA ASN A 1036 15.27 31.06 10.83
C ASN A 1036 16.01 32.09 11.69
N TYR A 1037 17.19 31.71 12.19
CA TYR A 1037 17.96 32.52 13.13
C TYR A 1037 18.32 33.92 12.60
N ILE A 1038 18.75 34.01 11.33
CA ILE A 1038 19.15 35.29 10.72
C ILE A 1038 17.94 36.22 10.59
N ASP A 1039 16.82 35.70 10.09
CA ASP A 1039 15.57 36.45 9.92
C ASP A 1039 15.02 36.92 11.28
N TRP A 1040 15.06 36.07 12.30
CA TRP A 1040 14.67 36.45 13.67
C TRP A 1040 15.49 37.61 14.22
N LYS A 1041 16.81 37.63 13.99
CA LYS A 1041 17.68 38.70 14.51
C LYS A 1041 17.52 40.03 13.78
N VAL A 1042 17.07 40.03 12.52
CA VAL A 1042 17.00 41.23 11.68
C VAL A 1042 15.58 41.76 11.45
N ASN A 1043 14.58 40.88 11.37
CA ASN A 1043 13.19 41.20 11.06
C ASN A 1043 12.24 40.83 12.22
N LYS A 1044 12.74 40.86 13.46
CA LYS A 1044 12.01 40.48 14.67
C LYS A 1044 10.61 41.08 14.76
N ASP A 1045 10.48 42.39 14.58
CA ASP A 1045 9.20 43.10 14.72
C ASP A 1045 8.17 42.66 13.67
N GLU A 1046 8.61 42.37 12.43
CA GLU A 1046 7.74 41.86 11.38
C GLU A 1046 7.26 40.43 11.68
N ILE A 1047 8.13 39.60 12.26
CA ILE A 1047 7.79 38.23 12.66
C ILE A 1047 6.79 38.26 13.83
N LEU A 1048 7.02 39.11 14.84
CA LEU A 1048 6.09 39.32 15.95
C LEU A 1048 4.72 39.80 15.44
N LYS A 1049 4.71 40.74 14.49
CA LYS A 1049 3.46 41.20 13.86
C LYS A 1049 2.74 40.09 13.10
N LYS A 1050 3.45 39.27 12.32
CA LYS A 1050 2.86 38.09 11.64
C LYS A 1050 2.24 37.11 12.63
N ILE A 1051 2.92 36.85 13.75
CA ILE A 1051 2.38 36.00 14.82
C ILE A 1051 1.12 36.65 15.39
N GLN A 1052 1.13 37.96 15.68
CA GLN A 1052 -0.03 38.68 16.16
C GLN A 1052 -1.23 38.61 15.19
N ASP A 1053 -1.01 38.87 13.90
CA ASP A 1053 -2.06 38.82 12.87
C ASP A 1053 -2.67 37.42 12.77
N ASN A 1054 -1.84 36.37 12.86
CA ASN A 1054 -2.30 34.98 12.86
C ASN A 1054 -3.07 34.61 14.14
N LEU A 1055 -2.67 35.13 15.30
CA LEU A 1055 -3.41 34.95 16.56
C LEU A 1055 -4.80 35.63 16.46
N LEU A 1056 -4.89 36.84 15.92
CA LEU A 1056 -6.15 37.59 15.78
C LEU A 1056 -7.13 36.95 14.77
N ASN A 1057 -6.62 36.48 13.63
CA ASN A 1057 -7.45 35.81 12.60
C ASN A 1057 -8.08 34.49 13.09
N LEU A 1058 -7.49 33.86 14.11
CA LEU A 1058 -8.03 32.65 14.72
C LEU A 1058 -9.13 32.97 15.74
N GLU A 1059 -9.06 34.11 16.44
CA GLU A 1059 -10.12 34.58 17.35
C GLU A 1059 -11.37 35.09 16.61
N SER A 1060 -11.26 35.53 15.35
CA SER A 1060 -12.40 35.97 14.52
C SER A 1060 -13.13 34.83 13.79
N ASN A 1061 -12.54 33.63 13.73
CA ASN A 1061 -13.09 32.45 13.03
C ASN A 1061 -13.54 31.33 13.99
N SER A 1062 -13.32 31.50 15.30
CA SER A 1062 -13.92 30.71 16.39
C SER A 1062 -15.21 31.36 16.88
#